data_AF-A0A8H4R512-F1
#
_entry.id   AF-A0A8H4R512-F1
#
_cell.length_a   1.000
_cell.length_b   1.000
_cell.length_c   1.000
_cell.angle_alpha   90.00
_cell.angle_beta   90.00
_cell.angle_gamma   90.00
#
_symmetry.space_group_name_H-M   'P 1'
#
loop_
_entity.id
_entity.type
_entity.pdbx_description
1 polymer ?
#
loop_
_entity_poly.entity_id
_entity_poly.type
_entity_poly.pdbx_seq_one_letter_code
_entity_poly.pdbx_strand_id
1 'polypeptide(L)'
;MDIVDESGRRLNINLTLGPLVIGILLNAFIYGICVLQFSTYWESTSKDRPIIKLLVGWTFLLDTFHTSALLYMLWIYVVVHFNDPDFLNSTLWPFSLTPIVTTLTSLPIQIFLSWRIKEFASSMRVFVGLIVLSVTQATLGFLCSIQALEISSVFLSWYLLQSRTGQKRSDNVIQRIIRSSIETAALGAFFCVRHFIGSVVLFLDSSNYSLHVFKMMDLVTFTTLQNTNFHVIFAFPMGRIYTNTLLMTLNSRQVLRAELERPIIPDIVLDSVHNPAHFQPPASALVVTDRNNSISVAMNIYRDGGTGKTGAVLARLLHAANHPFIIATRSGKAPEPFKAVAFDWVDASTFENPFKADSSIDRVYLVMPQAGDIFAVVSPFIDLAISKGVKRFVLLTATIVKPGDYGHGQVHRYLLDKGVDYSVLKPSWFMQNFSTRHAHEIRETGQITSATGDGKIPWISSEDIAQAAFNDLTAEKSPNKEYLILGPQLYTMDETVKLLSSIIGREITHKKVTVAEQTEVYKKLGLPDAFAAVLAYVEGVVADGTEAAFVEEPEDRKYVGKRTIEQFFKDNRQIEMAVEQQPAHIVFSSIPAWGHARPFCILAARLVKEYKNVIVTIILTPDLLSKAQAEASSELRGTDDESVLRRISFSTETPNPFEMMVPLGETYPKAYETLLKGDPITCAAKNVTFDAAPPPSLVILDFFSFPQMAATRAITGDKIPVLAWATGFAFSFIRSLGPESMGGLGNMGKKIDAEAARLGVSPEEIGDKMFGQVNGSVIKMPGVPEMYDYEYYPQKLAFHVPIAMVLRGAYSLLEQSDGIIHSTPYELEKEPIEGLKQWFNNWGNKDVHVIGPLLPDTFGKAEQSHQGADAIKEFLNNMLQKEGAQSVIYISFGTVFWPAETKYIEELLKILIEKRVPFIMSHASPFAKIPEGLAEEVKASGIGLLSSWSPQQYILSHPATGWFLTHCGHNGVLEALGNGVPLIAWPFEADQPPAALYLSQVLNVAIELIEVRTGENGLKPLKRSGKAPKGTVEAVSAEIREVVDACRGPKGRVLRENAQALKRKFANAWEEDGESRKDLADVLKKYVPQVLG
;
A
#
# COMPACT_ATOMS: atom_id res chain seq x y z
N MET A 1 -2.53 2.25 45.58
CA MET A 1 -2.10 2.76 46.90
C MET A 1 -2.53 4.21 46.96
N ASP A 2 -3.35 4.58 47.95
CA ASP A 2 -3.76 5.97 48.14
C ASP A 2 -2.80 6.63 49.14
N ILE A 3 -2.13 7.71 48.74
CA ILE A 3 -1.28 8.52 49.63
C ILE A 3 -2.18 9.55 50.28
N VAL A 4 -2.08 9.75 51.59
CA VAL A 4 -2.85 10.79 52.31
C VAL A 4 -1.95 12.00 52.47
N ASP A 5 -2.30 13.15 51.90
CA ASP A 5 -1.54 14.38 52.10
C ASP A 5 -1.73 14.96 53.52
N GLU A 6 -0.97 16.00 53.86
CA GLU A 6 -1.04 16.70 55.16
C GLU A 6 -2.44 17.30 55.47
N SER A 7 -3.35 17.36 54.49
CA SER A 7 -4.73 17.82 54.65
C SER A 7 -5.75 16.68 54.85
N GLY A 8 -5.29 15.42 54.88
CA GLY A 8 -6.12 14.24 55.16
C GLY A 8 -6.83 13.65 53.93
N ARG A 9 -6.44 14.02 52.71
CA ARG A 9 -7.11 13.56 51.48
C ARG A 9 -6.37 12.40 50.81
N ARG A 10 -7.11 11.33 50.45
CA ARG A 10 -6.61 10.17 49.68
C ARG A 10 -6.34 10.56 48.23
N LEU A 11 -5.08 10.46 47.81
CA LEU A 11 -4.57 10.78 46.48
C LEU A 11 -4.20 9.50 45.74
N ASN A 12 -4.74 9.34 44.54
CA ASN A 12 -4.51 8.17 43.72
C ASN A 12 -3.14 8.27 43.03
N ILE A 13 -2.19 7.45 43.48
CA ILE A 13 -0.81 7.41 42.96
C ILE A 13 -0.74 7.25 41.43
N ASN A 14 -1.70 6.53 40.83
CA ASN A 14 -1.71 6.28 39.38
C ASN A 14 -2.02 7.56 38.60
N LEU A 15 -2.82 8.48 39.16
CA LEU A 15 -3.20 9.75 38.53
C LEU A 15 -2.18 10.87 38.76
N THR A 16 -1.15 10.60 39.56
CA THR A 16 -0.04 11.51 39.87
C THR A 16 1.24 11.08 39.18
N LEU A 17 1.66 9.83 39.38
CA LEU A 17 2.92 9.29 38.83
C LEU A 17 2.76 8.81 37.38
N GLY A 18 1.60 8.23 37.04
CA GLY A 18 1.31 7.77 35.67
C GLY A 18 1.47 8.88 34.62
N PRO A 19 0.80 10.04 34.76
CA PRO A 19 0.98 11.16 33.85
C PRO A 19 2.41 11.71 33.79
N LEU A 20 3.15 11.71 34.91
CA LEU A 20 4.57 12.11 34.92
C LEU A 20 5.42 11.17 34.05
N VAL A 21 5.26 9.86 34.23
CA VAL A 21 5.98 8.85 33.43
C VAL A 21 5.66 9.02 31.94
N ILE A 22 4.37 9.15 31.60
CA ILE A 22 3.93 9.33 30.21
C ILE A 22 4.52 10.62 29.62
N GLY A 23 4.45 11.73 30.35
CA GLY A 23 4.98 13.01 29.88
C GLY A 23 6.49 13.01 29.68
N ILE A 24 7.25 12.36 30.57
CA ILE A 24 8.71 12.27 30.47
C ILE A 24 9.13 11.36 29.31
N LEU A 25 8.47 10.21 29.15
CA LEU A 25 8.73 9.30 28.02
C LEU A 25 8.38 9.96 26.68
N LEU A 26 7.24 10.67 26.62
CA LEU A 26 6.85 11.45 25.44
C LEU A 26 7.87 12.55 25.13
N ASN A 27 8.34 13.27 26.16
CA ASN A 27 9.41 14.26 26.00
C ASN A 27 10.71 13.63 25.47
N ALA A 28 11.12 12.47 26.00
CA ALA A 28 12.32 11.76 25.55
C ALA A 28 12.20 11.28 24.09
N PHE A 29 11.02 10.80 23.70
CA PHE A 29 10.72 10.42 22.33
C PHE A 29 10.81 11.61 21.36
N ILE A 30 10.15 12.73 21.68
CA ILE A 30 10.20 13.95 20.85
C ILE A 30 11.63 14.53 20.82
N TYR A 31 12.38 14.43 21.92
CA TYR A 31 13.79 14.78 21.94
C TYR A 31 14.61 13.92 20.97
N GLY A 32 14.35 12.61 20.88
CA GLY A 32 14.95 11.73 19.87
C GLY A 32 14.71 12.22 18.44
N ILE A 33 13.48 12.69 18.13
CA ILE A 33 13.15 13.32 16.85
C ILE A 33 13.97 14.60 16.63
N CYS A 34 14.07 15.45 17.66
CA CYS A 34 14.86 16.69 17.58
C CYS A 34 16.35 16.41 17.35
N VAL A 35 16.91 15.34 17.93
CA VAL A 35 18.31 14.91 17.71
C VAL A 35 18.52 14.47 16.25
N LEU A 36 17.61 13.68 15.69
CA LEU A 36 17.68 13.28 14.28
C LEU A 36 17.59 14.49 13.34
N GLN A 37 16.69 15.41 13.64
CA GLN A 37 16.57 16.66 12.88
C GLN A 37 17.80 17.56 13.04
N PHE A 38 18.42 17.60 14.22
CA PHE A 38 19.67 18.33 14.42
C PHE A 38 20.80 17.72 13.59
N SER A 39 20.92 16.38 13.56
CA SER A 39 21.89 15.68 12.68
C SER A 39 21.67 16.05 11.22
N THR A 40 20.41 15.98 10.78
CA THR A 40 20.01 16.36 9.41
C THR A 40 20.40 17.80 9.10
N TYR A 41 20.16 18.74 10.03
CA TYR A 41 20.49 20.16 9.87
C TYR A 41 22.00 20.42 9.71
N TRP A 42 22.82 19.63 10.41
CA TRP A 42 24.28 19.79 10.44
C TRP A 42 25.00 19.08 9.29
N GLU A 43 24.47 17.94 8.85
CA GLU A 43 24.94 17.21 7.66
C GLU A 43 24.56 17.96 6.37
N SER A 44 23.40 18.62 6.40
CA SER A 44 23.00 19.65 5.47
C SER A 44 24.10 20.73 5.35
N THR A 45 24.67 20.96 4.16
CA THR A 45 25.64 22.05 3.89
C THR A 45 25.00 23.45 3.99
N SER A 46 24.44 23.80 5.14
CA SER A 46 23.68 25.02 5.36
C SER A 46 24.60 26.25 5.50
N LYS A 47 24.38 27.23 4.61
CA LYS A 47 25.02 28.57 4.67
C LYS A 47 24.26 29.54 5.58
N ASP A 48 23.65 29.05 6.66
CA ASP A 48 22.86 29.88 7.56
C ASP A 48 23.74 30.90 8.31
N ARG A 49 23.16 32.07 8.59
CA ARG A 49 23.84 33.14 9.36
C ARG A 49 24.25 32.60 10.74
N PRO A 50 25.40 33.06 11.29
CA PRO A 50 25.89 32.59 12.59
C PRO A 50 24.85 32.66 13.72
N ILE A 51 23.96 33.67 13.69
CA ILE A 51 22.89 33.83 14.70
C ILE A 51 21.85 32.70 14.66
N ILE A 52 21.56 32.10 13.50
CA ILE A 52 20.64 30.97 13.37
C ILE A 52 21.33 29.69 13.82
N LYS A 53 22.61 29.51 13.47
CA LYS A 53 23.41 28.38 13.98
C LYS A 53 23.55 28.43 15.50
N LEU A 54 23.73 29.62 16.06
CA LEU A 54 23.72 29.86 17.50
C LEU A 54 22.38 29.49 18.13
N LEU A 55 21.25 29.88 17.50
CA LEU A 55 19.91 29.52 17.96
C LEU A 55 19.69 28.00 17.96
N VAL A 56 20.08 27.30 16.90
CA VAL A 56 19.95 25.83 16.80
C VAL A 56 20.82 25.12 17.83
N GLY A 57 22.05 25.58 18.02
CA GLY A 57 22.93 25.07 19.09
C GLY A 57 22.35 25.34 20.49
N TRP A 58 21.78 26.52 20.71
CA TRP A 58 21.12 26.89 21.96
C TRP A 58 19.94 25.97 22.29
N THR A 59 19.05 25.72 21.32
CA THR A 59 17.90 24.83 21.52
C THR A 59 18.33 23.39 21.76
N PHE A 60 19.35 22.91 21.05
CA PHE A 60 19.89 21.56 21.27
C PHE A 60 20.47 21.39 22.67
N LEU A 61 21.24 22.37 23.16
CA LEU A 61 21.82 22.34 24.51
C LEU A 61 20.73 22.37 25.59
N LEU A 62 19.73 23.25 25.45
CA LEU A 62 18.61 23.33 26.40
C LEU A 62 17.76 22.07 26.40
N ASP A 63 17.52 21.48 25.22
CA ASP A 63 16.73 20.26 25.12
C ASP A 63 17.46 19.05 25.68
N THR A 64 18.77 18.95 25.43
CA THR A 64 19.62 17.91 26.02
C THR A 64 19.59 18.00 27.54
N PHE A 65 19.82 19.21 28.07
CA PHE A 65 19.86 19.46 29.51
C PHE A 65 18.52 19.13 30.18
N HIS A 66 17.41 19.68 29.68
CA HIS A 66 16.13 19.47 30.33
C HIS A 66 15.59 18.04 30.15
N THR A 67 15.92 17.33 29.07
CA THR A 67 15.50 15.93 28.90
C THR A 67 16.28 15.05 29.87
N SER A 68 17.58 15.33 30.05
CA SER A 68 18.40 14.66 31.06
C SER A 68 17.89 14.94 32.48
N ALA A 69 17.49 16.18 32.77
CA ALA A 69 16.92 16.55 34.07
C ALA A 69 15.57 15.85 34.36
N LEU A 70 14.71 15.71 33.33
CA LEU A 70 13.45 14.96 33.45
C LEU A 70 13.67 13.45 33.59
N LEU A 71 14.65 12.87 32.88
CA LEU A 71 15.02 11.46 33.05
C LEU A 71 15.64 11.19 34.43
N TYR A 72 16.44 12.13 34.95
CA TYR A 72 16.89 12.10 36.33
C TYR A 72 15.69 12.11 37.30
N MET A 73 14.72 13.01 37.09
CA MET A 73 13.51 13.06 37.90
C MET A 73 12.72 11.75 37.86
N LEU A 74 12.58 11.14 36.67
CA LEU A 74 11.94 9.84 36.48
C LEU A 74 12.68 8.74 37.26
N TRP A 75 14.00 8.69 37.16
CA TRP A 75 14.83 7.73 37.89
C TRP A 75 14.67 7.87 39.40
N ILE A 76 14.65 9.10 39.91
CA ILE A 76 14.50 9.35 41.34
C ILE A 76 13.12 8.89 41.83
N TYR A 77 12.02 9.21 41.13
CA TYR A 77 10.67 8.81 41.56
C TYR A 77 10.36 7.32 41.33
N VAL A 78 10.83 6.72 40.24
CA VAL A 78 10.41 5.36 39.82
C VAL A 78 11.44 4.29 40.19
N VAL A 79 12.68 4.66 40.48
CA VAL A 79 13.75 3.70 40.82
C VAL A 79 14.27 3.92 42.24
N VAL A 80 14.75 5.11 42.58
CA VAL A 80 15.41 5.35 43.88
C VAL A 80 14.41 5.37 45.02
N HIS A 81 13.32 6.12 44.87
CA HIS A 81 12.25 6.26 45.87
C HIS A 81 10.97 5.55 45.42
N PHE A 82 11.13 4.43 44.71
CA PHE A 82 9.99 3.62 44.28
C PHE A 82 9.18 3.17 45.51
N ASN A 83 7.88 3.45 45.49
CA ASN A 83 6.96 3.09 46.57
C ASN A 83 7.24 3.80 47.92
N ASP A 84 7.88 4.97 47.89
CA ASP A 84 8.08 5.87 49.05
C ASP A 84 7.03 7.00 49.03
N PRO A 85 5.90 6.85 49.76
CA PRO A 85 4.79 7.79 49.70
C PRO A 85 5.12 9.19 50.26
N ASP A 86 6.05 9.27 51.20
CA ASP A 86 6.49 10.54 51.79
C ASP A 86 7.34 11.32 50.78
N PHE A 87 8.23 10.63 50.06
CA PHE A 87 9.04 11.23 49.02
C PHE A 87 8.25 11.62 47.76
N LEU A 88 7.23 10.84 47.39
CA LEU A 88 6.35 11.12 46.24
C LEU A 88 5.55 12.43 46.36
N ASN A 89 5.44 12.99 47.57
CA ASN A 89 4.86 14.30 47.80
C ASN A 89 5.84 15.47 47.58
N SER A 90 7.14 15.21 47.46
CA SER A 90 8.18 16.24 47.32
C SER A 90 8.44 16.63 45.87
N THR A 91 8.52 17.93 45.57
CA THR A 91 8.83 18.44 44.23
C THR A 91 10.33 18.43 43.98
N LEU A 92 10.76 17.73 42.93
CA LEU A 92 12.15 17.79 42.48
C LEU A 92 12.40 19.03 41.62
N TRP A 93 13.61 19.58 41.74
CA TRP A 93 14.04 20.78 41.01
C TRP A 93 13.81 20.74 39.47
N PRO A 94 13.87 19.59 38.74
CA PRO A 94 13.58 19.56 37.31
C PRO A 94 12.13 19.94 36.98
N PHE A 95 11.20 19.61 37.88
CA PHE A 95 9.79 19.97 37.73
C PHE A 95 9.62 21.50 37.72
N SER A 96 10.17 22.19 38.73
CA SER A 96 10.10 23.65 38.85
C SER A 96 10.91 24.37 37.75
N LEU A 97 11.90 23.71 37.15
CA LEU A 97 12.72 24.25 36.07
C LEU A 97 12.05 24.16 34.69
N THR A 98 11.02 23.32 34.54
CA THR A 98 10.33 23.07 33.26
C THR A 98 9.84 24.36 32.57
N PRO A 99 9.17 25.31 33.25
CA PRO A 99 8.66 26.49 32.56
C PRO A 99 9.77 27.50 32.22
N ILE A 100 10.88 27.51 32.97
CA ILE A 100 12.09 28.30 32.66
C ILE A 100 12.70 27.82 31.34
N VAL A 101 12.98 26.52 31.23
CA VAL A 101 13.61 25.97 30.02
C VAL A 101 12.67 26.09 28.83
N THR A 102 11.37 25.87 29.03
CA THR A 102 10.35 26.09 27.98
C THR A 102 10.31 27.55 27.53
N THR A 103 10.46 28.51 28.44
CA THR A 103 10.52 29.95 28.10
C THR A 103 11.81 30.31 27.35
N LEU A 104 12.96 29.81 27.82
CA LEU A 104 14.26 30.03 27.18
C LEU A 104 14.37 29.39 25.80
N THR A 105 13.58 28.34 25.55
CA THR A 105 13.45 27.69 24.24
C THR A 105 12.45 28.43 23.35
N SER A 106 11.25 28.72 23.87
CA SER A 106 10.15 29.28 23.09
C SER A 106 10.34 30.74 22.71
N LEU A 107 10.92 31.60 23.56
CA LEU A 107 11.04 33.03 23.27
C LEU A 107 11.92 33.30 22.04
N PRO A 108 13.15 32.77 21.92
CA PRO A 108 13.97 32.97 20.72
C PRO A 108 13.33 32.38 19.46
N ILE A 109 12.65 31.23 19.57
CA ILE A 109 11.94 30.58 18.46
C ILE A 109 10.74 31.43 18.02
N GLN A 110 9.96 31.94 18.95
CA GLN A 110 8.83 32.81 18.64
C GLN A 110 9.28 34.15 18.06
N ILE A 111 10.40 34.72 18.50
CA ILE A 111 10.99 35.91 17.87
C ILE A 111 11.43 35.58 16.44
N PHE A 112 12.07 34.43 16.22
CA PHE A 112 12.45 33.96 14.89
C PHE A 112 11.23 33.76 13.99
N LEU A 113 10.18 33.10 14.48
CA LEU A 113 8.92 32.90 13.76
C LEU A 113 8.20 34.23 13.49
N SER A 114 8.20 35.16 14.46
CA SER A 114 7.61 36.49 14.30
C SER A 114 8.37 37.32 13.27
N TRP A 115 9.71 37.29 13.29
CA TRP A 115 10.53 37.93 12.27
C TRP A 115 10.22 37.35 10.90
N ARG A 116 10.10 36.02 10.80
CA ARG A 116 9.70 35.37 9.56
C ARG A 116 8.30 35.81 9.10
N ILE A 117 7.33 35.92 10.02
CA ILE A 117 5.99 36.44 9.73
C ILE A 117 6.06 37.91 9.27
N LYS A 118 6.95 38.73 9.82
CA LYS A 118 7.18 40.11 9.35
C LYS A 118 7.66 40.13 7.89
N GLU A 119 8.62 39.26 7.54
CA GLU A 119 9.12 39.15 6.17
C GLU A 119 8.02 38.67 5.21
N PHE A 120 7.12 37.78 5.65
CA PHE A 120 6.01 37.29 4.82
C PHE A 120 4.81 38.25 4.73
N ALA A 121 4.33 38.78 5.86
CA ALA A 121 3.12 39.61 5.91
C ALA A 121 3.40 41.11 5.69
N SER A 122 4.67 41.52 5.58
CA SER A 122 5.12 42.92 5.42
C SER A 122 4.52 43.91 6.43
N SER A 123 4.01 43.41 7.57
CA SER A 123 3.28 44.21 8.56
C SER A 123 4.10 44.38 9.84
N MET A 124 4.70 45.55 10.00
CA MET A 124 5.44 45.89 11.22
C MET A 124 4.54 45.87 12.47
N ARG A 125 3.25 46.18 12.33
CA ARG A 125 2.30 46.18 13.45
C ARG A 125 2.05 44.78 14.01
N VAL A 126 1.92 43.79 13.12
CA VAL A 126 1.74 42.38 13.51
C VAL A 126 3.01 41.85 14.16
N PHE A 127 4.17 42.16 13.58
CA PHE A 127 5.47 41.82 14.16
C PHE A 127 5.63 42.36 15.59
N VAL A 128 5.38 43.67 15.78
CA VAL A 128 5.46 44.30 17.10
C VAL A 128 4.43 43.68 18.06
N GLY A 129 3.20 43.41 17.61
CA GLY A 129 2.17 42.75 18.41
C GLY A 129 2.57 41.35 18.88
N LEU A 130 3.14 40.53 17.99
CA LEU A 130 3.60 39.18 18.33
C LEU A 130 4.80 39.20 19.27
N ILE A 131 5.76 40.11 19.04
CA ILE A 131 6.91 40.27 19.95
C ILE A 131 6.44 40.69 21.35
N VAL A 132 5.49 41.64 21.45
CA VAL A 132 4.92 42.05 22.74
C VAL A 132 4.24 40.85 23.43
N LEU A 133 3.47 40.04 22.70
CA LEU A 133 2.84 38.84 23.26
C LEU A 133 3.87 37.79 23.71
N SER A 134 4.91 37.52 22.92
CA SER A 134 5.99 36.59 23.25
C SER A 134 6.79 37.03 24.48
N VAL A 135 7.14 38.32 24.57
CA VAL A 135 7.84 38.89 25.73
C VAL A 135 6.95 38.87 26.97
N THR A 136 5.65 39.18 26.81
CA THR A 136 4.68 39.10 27.91
C THR A 136 4.55 37.66 28.41
N GLN A 137 4.39 36.69 27.51
CA GLN A 137 4.34 35.27 27.84
C GLN A 137 5.62 34.84 28.57
N ALA A 138 6.80 35.20 28.07
CA ALA A 138 8.07 34.85 28.67
C ALA A 138 8.21 35.44 30.08
N THR A 139 7.86 36.72 30.25
CA THR A 139 7.88 37.39 31.54
C THR A 139 6.97 36.68 32.55
N LEU A 140 5.75 36.34 32.14
CA LEU A 140 4.82 35.60 32.99
C LEU A 140 5.35 34.19 33.30
N GLY A 141 5.94 33.48 32.33
CA GLY A 141 6.53 32.15 32.52
C GLY A 141 7.70 32.12 33.51
N PHE A 142 8.58 33.14 33.48
CA PHE A 142 9.65 33.30 34.46
C PHE A 142 9.10 33.59 35.86
N LEU A 143 8.13 34.50 35.97
CA LEU A 143 7.49 34.81 37.25
C LEU A 143 6.80 33.58 37.86
N CYS A 144 6.13 32.76 37.04
CA CYS A 144 5.54 31.49 37.48
C CYS A 144 6.60 30.53 38.04
N SER A 145 7.76 30.44 37.38
CA SER A 145 8.79 29.48 37.75
C SER A 145 9.53 29.85 39.04
N ILE A 146 9.82 31.15 39.24
CA ILE A 146 10.42 31.66 40.48
C ILE A 146 9.51 31.35 41.67
N GLN A 147 8.19 31.51 41.49
CA GLN A 147 7.22 31.22 42.53
C GLN A 147 6.99 29.70 42.70
N ALA A 148 7.08 28.89 41.64
CA ALA A 148 7.00 27.43 41.72
C ALA A 148 8.21 26.78 42.43
N LEU A 149 9.31 27.50 42.61
CA LEU A 149 10.45 27.05 43.44
C LEU A 149 10.17 27.20 44.95
N GLU A 150 9.18 28.00 45.35
CA GLU A 150 8.78 28.18 46.75
C GLU A 150 7.70 27.17 47.22
N ILE A 151 7.14 26.37 46.30
CA ILE A 151 6.05 25.42 46.56
C ILE A 151 6.60 23.99 46.59
N SER A 152 6.62 23.36 47.77
CA SER A 152 7.20 22.04 48.02
C SER A 152 6.29 20.85 47.71
N SER A 153 5.30 21.01 46.81
CA SER A 153 4.33 19.96 46.48
C SER A 153 4.24 19.69 44.98
N VAL A 154 4.27 18.41 44.60
CA VAL A 154 4.09 17.92 43.21
C VAL A 154 2.69 18.25 42.69
N PHE A 155 1.74 18.56 43.58
CA PHE A 155 0.37 18.96 43.27
C PHE A 155 0.24 20.47 43.06
N LEU A 156 1.12 21.03 42.21
CA LEU A 156 1.16 22.47 41.93
C LEU A 156 -0.20 22.99 41.42
N SER A 157 -0.88 22.25 40.54
CA SER A 157 -2.22 22.58 40.01
C SER A 157 -3.30 22.67 41.10
N TRP A 158 -3.24 21.81 42.11
CA TRP A 158 -4.19 21.80 43.22
C TRP A 158 -3.88 22.88 44.26
N TYR A 159 -2.60 23.05 44.65
CA TYR A 159 -2.17 24.10 45.59
C TYR A 159 -2.48 25.49 45.05
N LEU A 160 -2.32 25.69 43.73
CA LEU A 160 -2.69 26.92 43.05
C LEU A 160 -4.21 27.16 42.97
N LEU A 161 -5.09 26.20 43.29
CA LEU A 161 -6.55 26.34 43.14
C LEU A 161 -7.35 26.19 44.46
N GLN A 162 -6.70 25.78 45.56
CA GLN A 162 -7.31 25.58 46.88
C GLN A 162 -7.78 26.87 47.61
N SER A 163 -7.48 28.08 47.16
CA SER A 163 -7.98 29.32 47.79
C SER A 163 -9.43 29.69 47.43
N ARG A 164 -10.22 28.74 46.91
CA ARG A 164 -11.61 28.96 46.47
C ARG A 164 -12.63 29.07 47.60
N THR A 165 -12.26 28.87 48.86
CA THR A 165 -13.17 29.03 50.00
C THR A 165 -13.17 30.48 50.53
N GLY A 166 -13.69 31.41 49.73
CA GLY A 166 -14.53 32.51 50.22
C GLY A 166 -13.98 33.53 51.23
N GLN A 167 -12.68 33.66 51.51
CA GLN A 167 -12.18 34.77 52.33
C GLN A 167 -10.86 35.38 51.82
N LYS A 168 -10.94 36.70 51.61
CA LYS A 168 -9.93 37.71 51.26
C LYS A 168 -9.63 37.90 49.76
N ARG A 169 -9.94 39.14 49.37
CA ARG A 169 -9.63 39.93 48.16
C ARG A 169 -8.15 39.98 47.73
N SER A 170 -7.34 39.02 48.13
CA SER A 170 -6.01 38.80 47.58
C SER A 170 -6.09 37.57 46.69
N ASP A 171 -6.62 37.75 45.47
CA ASP A 171 -6.28 36.88 44.35
C ASP A 171 -4.76 36.79 44.34
N ASN A 172 -4.21 35.63 44.70
CA ASN A 172 -2.77 35.44 44.71
C ASN A 172 -2.29 35.75 43.29
N VAL A 173 -1.47 36.78 43.17
CA VAL A 173 -0.90 37.30 41.92
C VAL A 173 -0.38 36.16 41.04
N ILE A 174 0.16 35.12 41.67
CA ILE A 174 0.61 33.83 41.13
C ILE A 174 -0.43 33.16 40.20
N GLN A 175 -1.69 33.04 40.65
CA GLN A 175 -2.76 32.37 39.90
C GLN A 175 -3.14 33.15 38.64
N ARG A 176 -3.17 34.48 38.74
CA ARG A 176 -3.42 35.38 37.60
C ARG A 176 -2.25 35.32 36.63
N ILE A 177 -1.01 35.25 37.11
CA ILE A 177 0.18 35.13 36.26
C ILE A 177 0.17 33.81 35.49
N ILE A 178 -0.07 32.66 36.15
CA ILE A 178 -0.06 31.34 35.47
C ILE A 178 -1.17 31.25 34.43
N ARG A 179 -2.41 31.57 34.81
CA ARG A 179 -3.54 31.55 33.87
C ARG A 179 -3.31 32.53 32.71
N SER A 180 -2.91 33.76 33.02
CA SER A 180 -2.61 34.77 32.00
C SER A 180 -1.46 34.31 31.12
N SER A 181 -0.46 33.57 31.61
CA SER A 181 0.65 33.08 30.80
C SER A 181 0.18 32.07 29.76
N ILE A 182 -0.70 31.13 30.14
CA ILE A 182 -1.24 30.09 29.25
C ILE A 182 -2.25 30.70 28.27
N GLU A 183 -3.12 31.59 28.74
CA GLU A 183 -4.09 32.31 27.89
C GLU A 183 -3.38 33.24 26.89
N THR A 184 -2.34 33.97 27.31
CA THR A 184 -1.53 34.80 26.40
C THR A 184 -0.81 33.93 25.37
N ALA A 185 -0.28 32.78 25.78
CA ALA A 185 0.38 31.83 24.88
C ALA A 185 -0.59 31.20 23.85
N ALA A 186 -1.86 31.02 24.22
CA ALA A 186 -2.93 30.52 23.35
C ALA A 186 -3.44 31.62 22.40
N LEU A 187 -3.62 32.85 22.90
CA LEU A 187 -4.02 34.03 22.12
C LEU A 187 -2.97 34.41 21.08
N GLY A 188 -1.69 34.46 21.44
CA GLY A 188 -0.62 34.72 20.48
C GLY A 188 -0.56 33.67 19.36
N ALA A 189 -0.83 32.41 19.71
CA ALA A 189 -0.91 31.33 18.75
C ALA A 189 -2.14 31.46 17.82
N PHE A 190 -3.29 31.89 18.36
CA PHE A 190 -4.51 32.16 17.60
C PHE A 190 -4.39 33.37 16.65
N PHE A 191 -3.72 34.45 17.07
CA PHE A 191 -3.45 35.60 16.22
C PHE A 191 -2.48 35.26 15.08
N CYS A 192 -1.50 34.39 15.31
CA CYS A 192 -0.69 33.82 14.23
C CYS A 192 -1.58 33.11 13.20
N VAL A 193 -2.49 32.23 13.62
CA VAL A 193 -3.37 31.46 12.72
C VAL A 193 -4.30 32.36 11.89
N ARG A 194 -5.01 33.30 12.53
CA ARG A 194 -6.01 34.14 11.84
C ARG A 194 -5.42 35.03 10.74
N HIS A 195 -4.15 35.43 10.85
CA HIS A 195 -3.49 36.25 9.83
C HIS A 195 -2.72 35.42 8.79
N PHE A 196 -2.51 34.12 9.04
CA PHE A 196 -1.80 33.19 8.15
C PHE A 196 -2.71 32.50 7.11
N ILE A 197 -4.04 32.66 7.24
CA ILE A 197 -5.04 32.06 6.34
C ILE A 197 -5.05 32.73 4.93
N GLY A 198 -4.19 33.73 4.69
CA GLY A 198 -3.97 34.33 3.37
C GLY A 198 -2.70 33.79 2.68
N SER A 199 -2.88 33.01 1.62
CA SER A 199 -1.94 32.73 0.52
C SER A 199 -0.74 31.77 0.71
N VAL A 200 -0.44 31.20 1.89
CA VAL A 200 0.60 30.14 2.02
C VAL A 200 0.20 29.11 3.07
N VAL A 201 -0.69 28.17 2.72
CA VAL A 201 -1.28 27.24 3.72
C VAL A 201 -0.76 25.80 3.62
N LEU A 202 -0.26 25.29 2.49
CA LEU A 202 -0.11 23.83 2.36
C LEU A 202 1.11 23.19 3.03
N PHE A 203 2.15 23.92 3.45
CA PHE A 203 3.35 23.31 4.05
C PHE A 203 3.57 23.63 5.54
N LEU A 204 3.04 24.75 6.05
CA LEU A 204 3.25 25.15 7.45
C LEU A 204 2.15 24.68 8.41
N ASP A 205 1.02 24.19 7.89
CA ASP A 205 -0.13 23.80 8.70
C ASP A 205 0.13 22.53 9.53
N SER A 206 0.87 21.54 9.00
CA SER A 206 1.17 20.31 9.74
C SER A 206 2.16 20.51 10.90
N SER A 207 3.15 21.41 10.73
CA SER A 207 4.24 21.63 11.69
C SER A 207 3.86 22.42 12.96
N ASN A 208 2.80 23.23 12.88
CA ASN A 208 2.34 24.07 14.00
C ASN A 208 1.11 23.50 14.72
N TYR A 209 0.33 22.62 14.06
CA TYR A 209 -0.85 22.00 14.64
C TYR A 209 -0.56 21.30 15.98
N SER A 210 0.54 20.54 16.07
CA SER A 210 0.94 19.86 17.31
C SER A 210 1.20 20.84 18.46
N LEU A 211 1.80 22.00 18.18
CA LEU A 211 2.03 23.03 19.20
C LEU A 211 0.70 23.61 19.75
N HIS A 212 -0.30 23.79 18.90
CA HIS A 212 -1.62 24.31 19.30
C HIS A 212 -2.39 23.29 20.13
N VAL A 213 -2.41 22.03 19.68
CA VAL A 213 -3.08 20.93 20.40
C VAL A 213 -2.46 20.75 21.78
N PHE A 214 -1.13 20.71 21.89
CA PHE A 214 -0.46 20.53 23.17
C PHE A 214 -0.76 21.69 24.14
N LYS A 215 -0.75 22.95 23.67
CA LYS A 215 -1.14 24.10 24.51
C LYS A 215 -2.59 24.06 24.97
N MET A 216 -3.50 23.68 24.08
CA MET A 216 -4.92 23.61 24.40
C MET A 216 -5.21 22.48 25.37
N MET A 217 -4.59 21.31 25.17
CA MET A 217 -4.71 20.17 26.07
C MET A 217 -4.05 20.44 27.43
N ASP A 218 -2.90 21.10 27.47
CA ASP A 218 -2.26 21.57 28.70
C ASP A 218 -3.23 22.51 29.47
N LEU A 219 -3.77 23.53 28.80
CA LEU A 219 -4.73 24.46 29.41
C LEU A 219 -6.00 23.75 29.90
N VAL A 220 -6.59 22.88 29.09
CA VAL A 220 -7.82 22.16 29.44
C VAL A 220 -7.57 21.23 30.63
N THR A 221 -6.52 20.42 30.59
CA THR A 221 -6.24 19.47 31.68
C THR A 221 -5.79 20.17 32.96
N PHE A 222 -5.02 21.26 32.86
CA PHE A 222 -4.65 22.10 34.00
C PHE A 222 -5.87 22.75 34.67
N THR A 223 -6.86 23.19 33.87
CA THR A 223 -8.05 23.88 34.40
C THR A 223 -9.18 22.94 34.83
N THR A 224 -9.33 21.77 34.19
CA THR A 224 -10.45 20.85 34.41
C THR A 224 -10.09 19.66 35.30
N LEU A 225 -8.86 19.14 35.24
CA LEU A 225 -8.42 17.92 35.95
C LEU A 225 -7.48 18.25 37.13
N GLN A 226 -7.97 19.12 38.01
CA GLN A 226 -7.18 19.82 39.03
C GLN A 226 -6.55 18.91 40.11
N ASN A 227 -7.04 17.67 40.29
CA ASN A 227 -6.51 16.72 41.28
C ASN A 227 -5.52 15.71 40.67
N THR A 228 -4.96 16.02 39.49
CA THR A 228 -4.14 15.09 38.71
C THR A 228 -2.95 15.81 38.07
N ASN A 229 -1.98 15.03 37.60
CA ASN A 229 -0.85 15.54 36.83
C ASN A 229 -1.05 15.43 35.30
N PHE A 230 -2.28 15.25 34.79
CA PHE A 230 -2.50 15.07 33.35
C PHE A 230 -1.93 16.20 32.47
N HIS A 231 -1.88 17.43 32.99
CA HIS A 231 -1.29 18.56 32.27
C HIS A 231 0.21 18.39 31.95
N VAL A 232 0.96 17.66 32.79
CA VAL A 232 2.41 17.45 32.59
C VAL A 232 2.73 16.61 31.36
N ILE A 233 1.77 15.80 30.90
CA ILE A 233 1.87 15.03 29.65
C ILE A 233 2.07 15.99 28.47
N PHE A 234 1.44 17.15 28.53
CA PHE A 234 1.52 18.17 27.48
C PHE A 234 2.59 19.21 27.80
N ALA A 235 2.76 19.59 29.07
CA ALA A 235 3.69 20.64 29.48
C ALA A 235 5.18 20.26 29.34
N PHE A 236 5.59 19.04 29.71
CA PHE A 236 7.00 18.62 29.61
C PHE A 236 7.57 18.65 28.19
N PRO A 237 6.89 18.11 27.17
CA PRO A 237 7.40 18.15 25.80
C PRO A 237 7.31 19.53 25.13
N MET A 238 6.68 20.54 25.75
CA MET A 238 6.43 21.85 25.11
C MET A 238 7.67 22.48 24.48
N GLY A 239 8.80 22.50 25.21
CA GLY A 239 10.06 23.03 24.68
C GLY A 239 10.49 22.34 23.39
N ARG A 240 10.34 21.01 23.32
CA ARG A 240 10.79 20.19 22.19
C ARG A 240 9.84 20.32 21.02
N ILE A 241 8.55 20.53 21.27
CA ILE A 241 7.62 20.87 20.20
C ILE A 241 8.04 22.18 19.53
N TYR A 242 8.44 23.21 20.29
CA TYR A 242 9.00 24.43 19.70
C TYR A 242 10.30 24.16 18.91
N THR A 243 11.24 23.38 19.46
CA THR A 243 12.48 23.03 18.77
C THR A 243 12.22 22.23 17.50
N ASN A 244 11.32 21.26 17.55
CA ASN A 244 10.90 20.47 16.40
C ASN A 244 10.25 21.36 15.33
N THR A 245 9.41 22.32 15.71
CA THR A 245 8.85 23.30 14.77
C THR A 245 9.95 24.15 14.13
N LEU A 246 10.96 24.59 14.89
CA LEU A 246 12.13 25.32 14.36
C LEU A 246 12.94 24.44 13.40
N LEU A 247 13.31 23.23 13.80
CA LEU A 247 14.17 22.34 13.03
C LEU A 247 13.46 21.79 11.78
N MET A 248 12.17 21.42 11.86
CA MET A 248 11.35 21.14 10.67
C MET A 248 11.32 22.34 9.73
N THR A 249 11.17 23.55 10.26
CA THR A 249 11.22 24.80 9.47
C THR A 249 12.58 25.01 8.79
N LEU A 250 13.68 24.63 9.43
CA LEU A 250 15.03 24.80 8.88
C LEU A 250 15.41 23.66 7.91
N ASN A 251 15.11 22.42 8.25
CA ASN A 251 15.44 21.23 7.44
C ASN A 251 14.55 21.09 6.22
N SER A 252 13.27 21.50 6.32
CA SER A 252 12.40 21.59 5.15
C SER A 252 12.93 22.57 4.13
N ARG A 253 13.87 23.49 4.44
CA ARG A 253 14.51 24.34 3.43
C ARG A 253 15.31 23.55 2.41
N GLN A 254 15.81 22.36 2.74
CA GLN A 254 16.49 21.51 1.77
C GLN A 254 15.50 20.78 0.87
N VAL A 255 14.38 20.31 1.43
CA VAL A 255 13.28 19.74 0.65
C VAL A 255 12.66 20.82 -0.23
N LEU A 256 12.38 22.02 0.31
CA LEU A 256 11.97 23.21 -0.41
C LEU A 256 13.03 23.67 -1.41
N ARG A 257 14.33 23.64 -1.11
CA ARG A 257 15.36 23.95 -2.11
C ARG A 257 15.43 22.88 -3.17
N ALA A 258 15.29 21.60 -2.83
CA ALA A 258 15.22 20.51 -3.78
C ALA A 258 13.86 20.45 -4.50
N GLU A 259 12.80 21.08 -4.00
CA GLU A 259 11.47 21.27 -4.60
C GLU A 259 11.42 22.57 -5.43
N LEU A 260 12.20 23.59 -5.07
CA LEU A 260 12.47 24.82 -5.82
C LEU A 260 13.55 24.58 -6.92
N GLU A 261 14.44 23.62 -6.71
CA GLU A 261 15.46 23.12 -7.67
C GLU A 261 14.90 21.93 -8.48
N ARG A 262 13.93 21.18 -7.95
CA ARG A 262 13.02 20.37 -8.79
C ARG A 262 12.19 21.35 -9.58
N PRO A 263 12.04 21.18 -10.89
CA PRO A 263 11.19 22.03 -11.68
C PRO A 263 9.73 21.65 -11.42
N ILE A 264 9.17 22.16 -10.33
CA ILE A 264 7.72 22.30 -10.17
C ILE A 264 7.50 23.78 -9.89
N ILE A 265 7.45 24.52 -10.99
CA ILE A 265 6.61 25.71 -11.20
C ILE A 265 6.15 26.36 -9.88
N PRO A 266 6.82 27.45 -9.44
CA PRO A 266 6.00 28.53 -8.90
C PRO A 266 6.49 29.94 -9.29
N ASP A 267 5.50 30.81 -9.51
CA ASP A 267 5.53 32.22 -9.17
C ASP A 267 6.35 33.21 -10.03
N ILE A 268 6.08 33.25 -11.33
CA ILE A 268 6.12 34.52 -12.10
C ILE A 268 4.80 35.31 -11.94
N VAL A 269 3.80 34.84 -11.18
CA VAL A 269 2.45 35.44 -11.18
C VAL A 269 2.22 36.50 -10.10
N LEU A 270 3.10 36.69 -9.10
CA LEU A 270 2.93 37.77 -8.10
C LEU A 270 3.79 39.02 -8.32
N ASP A 271 4.77 39.01 -9.23
CA ASP A 271 5.43 40.22 -9.75
C ASP A 271 4.81 40.73 -11.06
N SER A 272 4.03 39.90 -11.78
CA SER A 272 3.45 40.25 -13.08
C SER A 272 2.24 41.19 -13.02
N VAL A 273 1.74 41.52 -11.82
CA VAL A 273 0.66 42.51 -11.67
C VAL A 273 1.20 43.95 -11.62
N HIS A 274 2.50 44.13 -11.38
CA HIS A 274 3.12 45.47 -11.34
C HIS A 274 4.32 45.68 -12.26
N ASN A 275 4.84 44.64 -12.92
CA ASN A 275 5.89 44.82 -13.92
C ASN A 275 5.72 43.89 -15.14
N PRO A 276 5.37 44.41 -16.33
CA PRO A 276 5.11 43.60 -17.53
C PRO A 276 6.37 42.98 -18.19
N ALA A 277 7.50 42.86 -17.47
CA ALA A 277 8.80 42.49 -18.04
C ALA A 277 9.26 41.03 -17.81
N HIS A 278 8.51 40.17 -17.10
CA HIS A 278 9.00 38.83 -16.73
C HIS A 278 8.09 37.63 -17.08
N PHE A 279 7.22 37.75 -18.09
CA PHE A 279 6.50 36.58 -18.62
C PHE A 279 7.39 35.78 -19.61
N GLN A 280 7.87 34.58 -19.25
CA GLN A 280 8.44 33.64 -20.22
C GLN A 280 7.43 32.54 -20.59
N PRO A 281 6.99 32.40 -21.87
CA PRO A 281 6.01 31.41 -22.31
C PRO A 281 6.61 30.07 -22.80
N PRO A 282 5.79 29.00 -22.89
CA PRO A 282 6.20 27.72 -23.47
C PRO A 282 6.44 27.78 -24.99
N ALA A 283 7.34 26.90 -25.48
CA ALA A 283 8.06 27.00 -26.75
C ALA A 283 7.21 26.79 -28.03
N SER A 284 7.59 27.47 -29.11
CA SER A 284 7.12 27.27 -30.49
C SER A 284 8.29 26.98 -31.43
N ALA A 285 7.99 26.40 -32.59
CA ALA A 285 8.98 25.88 -33.53
C ALA A 285 8.93 26.60 -34.88
N LEU A 286 10.10 26.70 -35.51
CA LEU A 286 10.33 27.37 -36.78
C LEU A 286 11.02 26.40 -37.73
N VAL A 287 10.52 26.32 -38.96
CA VAL A 287 10.96 25.43 -40.04
C VAL A 287 11.52 26.28 -41.17
N VAL A 288 12.65 25.91 -41.80
CA VAL A 288 13.36 26.83 -42.71
C VAL A 288 14.05 26.18 -43.94
N THR A 289 13.65 26.42 -45.20
CA THR A 289 13.96 25.60 -46.41
C THR A 289 14.75 26.28 -47.57
N ASP A 290 15.46 25.56 -48.48
CA ASP A 290 16.30 26.12 -49.60
C ASP A 290 15.76 26.04 -51.07
N ARG A 291 16.58 26.53 -52.03
CA ARG A 291 16.30 26.77 -53.46
C ARG A 291 16.80 25.72 -54.49
N ASN A 292 17.51 24.64 -54.14
CA ASN A 292 18.05 23.69 -55.14
C ASN A 292 18.04 22.24 -54.63
N ASN A 293 16.97 21.50 -54.96
CA ASN A 293 16.79 20.08 -54.60
C ASN A 293 16.94 19.80 -53.09
N SER A 294 16.65 20.82 -52.25
CA SER A 294 17.19 20.85 -50.90
C SER A 294 16.30 21.50 -49.77
N ILE A 295 15.08 21.00 -49.47
CA ILE A 295 14.07 21.72 -48.61
C ILE A 295 14.03 21.34 -47.10
N SER A 296 14.16 22.32 -46.18
CA SER A 296 14.51 22.16 -44.74
C SER A 296 13.39 22.37 -43.61
N VAL A 297 12.75 21.39 -42.90
CA VAL A 297 11.84 21.41 -41.69
C VAL A 297 12.34 21.07 -40.24
N ALA A 298 11.55 21.39 -39.19
CA ALA A 298 11.72 21.30 -37.71
C ALA A 298 10.82 20.34 -36.87
N MET A 299 11.33 19.86 -35.69
CA MET A 299 10.68 19.11 -34.59
C MET A 299 11.37 19.21 -33.21
N ASN A 300 10.58 19.27 -32.11
CA ASN A 300 10.99 19.05 -30.70
C ASN A 300 10.48 17.68 -30.18
N ILE A 301 11.07 17.10 -29.11
CA ILE A 301 10.66 15.86 -28.41
C ILE A 301 10.23 16.20 -26.96
N TYR A 302 9.05 15.74 -26.52
CA TYR A 302 8.62 15.72 -25.11
C TYR A 302 8.62 14.28 -24.60
N ARG A 303 8.96 14.14 -23.31
CA ARG A 303 9.10 12.87 -22.60
C ARG A 303 7.76 12.25 -22.17
N ASP A 304 6.63 12.97 -22.21
CA ASP A 304 5.31 12.38 -22.00
C ASP A 304 4.28 13.10 -22.91
N GLY A 305 3.82 12.40 -23.97
CA GLY A 305 2.60 12.72 -24.74
C GLY A 305 2.51 14.03 -25.54
N GLY A 306 3.18 14.12 -26.70
CA GLY A 306 2.76 15.01 -27.81
C GLY A 306 3.59 16.29 -28.03
N THR A 307 4.51 16.28 -29.00
CA THR A 307 5.34 17.44 -29.35
C THR A 307 5.19 17.85 -30.82
N GLY A 308 4.67 19.06 -31.07
CA GLY A 308 4.56 19.69 -32.40
C GLY A 308 3.70 18.93 -33.41
N LYS A 309 2.37 18.92 -33.22
CA LYS A 309 1.38 18.15 -34.01
C LYS A 309 1.67 18.13 -35.52
N THR A 310 2.03 19.27 -36.12
CA THR A 310 2.17 19.45 -37.59
C THR A 310 3.63 19.46 -38.07
N GLY A 311 4.55 20.12 -37.35
CA GLY A 311 5.98 20.16 -37.72
C GLY A 311 6.59 18.75 -37.82
N ALA A 312 6.12 17.84 -36.96
CA ALA A 312 6.56 16.45 -36.94
C ALA A 312 6.28 15.66 -38.20
N VAL A 313 5.04 15.78 -38.65
CA VAL A 313 4.60 15.09 -39.85
C VAL A 313 5.26 15.76 -41.05
N LEU A 314 5.35 17.09 -41.05
CA LEU A 314 5.98 17.85 -42.13
C LEU A 314 7.47 17.49 -42.31
N ALA A 315 8.21 17.25 -41.22
CA ALA A 315 9.60 16.80 -41.27
C ALA A 315 9.70 15.46 -41.98
N ARG A 316 8.85 14.49 -41.62
CA ARG A 316 8.81 13.18 -42.27
C ARG A 316 8.44 13.27 -43.74
N LEU A 317 7.48 14.14 -44.11
CA LEU A 317 7.08 14.36 -45.50
C LEU A 317 8.24 14.92 -46.33
N LEU A 318 8.96 15.93 -45.82
CA LEU A 318 10.15 16.44 -46.52
C LEU A 318 11.27 15.40 -46.58
N HIS A 319 11.50 14.63 -45.53
CA HIS A 319 12.55 13.60 -45.53
C HIS A 319 12.28 12.56 -46.61
N ALA A 320 11.04 12.07 -46.67
CA ALA A 320 10.59 11.10 -47.66
C ALA A 320 10.67 11.65 -49.10
N ALA A 321 10.47 12.96 -49.27
CA ALA A 321 10.58 13.64 -50.56
C ALA A 321 12.03 14.07 -50.92
N ASN A 322 13.04 13.69 -50.12
CA ASN A 322 14.44 14.11 -50.29
C ASN A 322 14.62 15.62 -50.34
N HIS A 323 13.83 16.28 -49.52
CA HIS A 323 13.89 17.69 -49.23
C HIS A 323 14.72 17.84 -47.93
N PRO A 324 15.99 18.28 -47.98
CA PRO A 324 16.89 18.41 -46.83
C PRO A 324 16.64 19.61 -45.95
N PHE A 325 16.70 19.24 -44.66
CA PHE A 325 16.34 19.74 -43.34
C PHE A 325 17.14 20.69 -42.42
N ILE A 326 16.52 21.73 -41.82
CA ILE A 326 16.90 22.23 -40.52
C ILE A 326 15.73 22.51 -39.59
N ILE A 327 15.91 21.99 -38.38
CA ILE A 327 14.98 22.06 -37.28
C ILE A 327 15.39 23.16 -36.31
N ALA A 328 14.50 24.08 -35.95
CA ALA A 328 14.73 25.02 -34.87
C ALA A 328 13.96 24.60 -33.60
N THR A 329 14.67 24.29 -32.51
CA THR A 329 14.09 23.95 -31.20
C THR A 329 14.82 24.64 -30.07
N ARG A 330 14.15 24.86 -28.93
CA ARG A 330 14.77 25.46 -27.75
C ARG A 330 16.00 24.67 -27.25
N SER A 331 15.97 23.33 -27.38
CA SER A 331 17.06 22.46 -26.94
C SER A 331 18.19 22.28 -27.97
N GLY A 332 17.96 22.66 -29.24
CA GLY A 332 18.86 22.37 -30.35
C GLY A 332 19.02 20.88 -30.66
N LYS A 333 18.09 20.03 -30.22
CA LYS A 333 18.11 18.58 -30.43
C LYS A 333 16.87 18.13 -31.22
N ALA A 334 17.04 17.09 -32.04
CA ALA A 334 15.98 16.38 -32.76
C ALA A 334 16.33 14.87 -32.82
N PRO A 335 15.35 13.98 -33.05
CA PRO A 335 15.63 12.56 -33.24
C PRO A 335 16.42 12.33 -34.53
N GLU A 336 17.37 11.39 -34.52
CA GLU A 336 18.02 10.91 -35.74
C GLU A 336 16.97 10.43 -36.77
N PRO A 337 17.11 10.74 -38.07
CA PRO A 337 18.27 11.35 -38.75
C PRO A 337 18.21 12.90 -38.87
N PHE A 338 17.40 13.59 -38.06
CA PHE A 338 17.11 15.00 -38.26
C PHE A 338 18.11 15.94 -37.57
N LYS A 339 18.52 17.01 -38.27
CA LYS A 339 19.46 18.04 -37.74
C LYS A 339 18.71 19.20 -37.10
N ALA A 340 19.15 19.63 -35.91
CA ALA A 340 18.53 20.74 -35.18
C ALA A 340 19.51 21.82 -34.70
N VAL A 341 18.98 23.03 -34.51
CA VAL A 341 19.65 24.19 -33.94
C VAL A 341 18.84 24.78 -32.80
N ALA A 342 19.55 25.38 -31.84
CA ALA A 342 18.93 26.05 -30.71
C ALA A 342 18.18 27.32 -31.18
N PHE A 343 16.91 27.45 -30.82
CA PHE A 343 16.06 28.59 -31.15
C PHE A 343 14.99 28.78 -30.07
N ASP A 344 14.92 29.99 -29.52
CA ASP A 344 13.91 30.38 -28.53
C ASP A 344 13.33 31.75 -28.86
N TRP A 345 12.00 31.81 -28.99
CA TRP A 345 11.27 33.03 -29.34
C TRP A 345 11.49 34.18 -28.36
N VAL A 346 11.81 33.89 -27.11
CA VAL A 346 12.11 34.91 -26.09
C VAL A 346 13.59 35.25 -25.96
N ASP A 347 14.47 34.64 -26.76
CA ASP A 347 15.90 34.95 -26.79
C ASP A 347 16.35 35.25 -28.23
N ALA A 348 16.36 36.54 -28.55
CA ALA A 348 16.77 37.03 -29.86
C ALA A 348 18.21 36.66 -30.25
N SER A 349 19.09 36.32 -29.30
CA SER A 349 20.46 35.87 -29.60
C SER A 349 20.47 34.54 -30.35
N THR A 350 19.39 33.76 -30.25
CA THR A 350 19.24 32.45 -30.91
C THR A 350 18.71 32.55 -32.34
N PHE A 351 18.15 33.70 -32.75
CA PHE A 351 17.45 33.84 -34.03
C PHE A 351 18.35 33.67 -35.25
N GLU A 352 19.66 33.92 -35.12
CA GLU A 352 20.61 33.71 -36.21
C GLU A 352 21.01 32.25 -36.42
N ASN A 353 20.76 31.36 -35.45
CA ASN A 353 21.29 30.00 -35.47
C ASN A 353 20.86 29.17 -36.70
N PRO A 354 19.59 29.24 -37.18
CA PRO A 354 19.19 28.55 -38.40
C PRO A 354 20.03 29.00 -39.61
N PHE A 355 20.25 30.30 -39.77
CA PHE A 355 20.98 30.88 -40.90
C PHE A 355 22.50 30.68 -40.81
N LYS A 356 23.03 30.47 -39.59
CA LYS A 356 24.45 30.09 -39.38
C LYS A 356 24.70 28.64 -39.77
N ALA A 357 23.73 27.77 -39.49
CA ALA A 357 23.83 26.37 -39.85
C ALA A 357 23.57 26.14 -41.34
N ASP A 358 22.69 26.94 -41.96
CA ASP A 358 22.47 26.95 -43.40
C ASP A 358 22.11 28.35 -43.91
N SER A 359 23.02 28.98 -44.67
CA SER A 359 22.79 30.31 -45.24
C SER A 359 21.92 30.32 -46.50
N SER A 360 21.55 29.15 -47.04
CA SER A 360 20.78 29.02 -48.30
C SER A 360 19.26 29.02 -48.12
N ILE A 361 18.84 29.05 -46.87
CA ILE A 361 17.47 29.23 -46.39
C ILE A 361 16.73 30.36 -47.14
N ASP A 362 15.60 30.02 -47.78
CA ASP A 362 14.74 30.96 -48.51
C ASP A 362 13.23 30.82 -48.23
N ARG A 363 12.77 29.81 -47.48
CA ARG A 363 11.36 29.69 -47.04
C ARG A 363 11.25 29.32 -45.58
N VAL A 364 10.15 29.66 -44.95
CA VAL A 364 9.90 29.41 -43.53
C VAL A 364 8.49 28.84 -43.34
N TYR A 365 8.33 27.77 -42.56
CA TYR A 365 7.04 27.43 -41.95
C TYR A 365 7.00 27.89 -40.50
N LEU A 366 6.02 28.75 -40.22
CA LEU A 366 5.95 29.55 -39.02
C LEU A 366 4.79 29.05 -38.15
N VAL A 367 5.15 28.43 -37.03
CA VAL A 367 4.22 28.07 -35.96
C VAL A 367 4.43 29.02 -34.80
N MET A 368 3.35 29.67 -34.37
CA MET A 368 3.42 30.81 -33.46
C MET A 368 3.62 30.39 -31.99
N PRO A 369 4.34 31.19 -31.18
CA PRO A 369 4.44 31.00 -29.73
C PRO A 369 3.12 31.22 -29.02
N GLN A 370 2.98 30.54 -27.88
CA GLN A 370 1.99 30.87 -26.88
C GLN A 370 2.50 32.04 -26.01
N ALA A 371 2.79 33.19 -26.61
CA ALA A 371 3.31 34.38 -25.93
C ALA A 371 2.22 35.44 -25.68
N GLY A 372 2.41 36.29 -24.66
CA GLY A 372 1.48 37.37 -24.33
C GLY A 372 1.31 38.35 -25.50
N ASP A 373 2.42 38.90 -26.02
CA ASP A 373 2.44 39.68 -27.26
C ASP A 373 3.16 38.89 -28.36
N ILE A 374 2.38 38.09 -29.08
CA ILE A 374 2.86 37.22 -30.15
C ILE A 374 3.54 38.05 -31.27
N PHE A 375 3.01 39.22 -31.59
CA PHE A 375 3.52 40.04 -32.69
C PHE A 375 4.90 40.63 -32.35
N ALA A 376 5.05 41.18 -31.14
CA ALA A 376 6.32 41.73 -30.67
C ALA A 376 7.45 40.68 -30.64
N VAL A 377 7.09 39.43 -30.35
CA VAL A 377 8.03 38.30 -30.27
C VAL A 377 8.42 37.76 -31.65
N VAL A 378 7.48 37.71 -32.59
CA VAL A 378 7.69 37.06 -33.89
C VAL A 378 8.22 38.01 -34.96
N SER A 379 7.80 39.28 -34.95
CA SER A 379 8.18 40.26 -35.97
C SER A 379 9.70 40.49 -36.10
N PRO A 380 10.53 40.52 -35.02
CA PRO A 380 11.98 40.69 -35.16
C PRO A 380 12.63 39.52 -35.89
N PHE A 381 12.13 38.30 -35.69
CA PHE A 381 12.60 37.14 -36.43
C PHE A 381 12.21 37.21 -37.90
N ILE A 382 10.99 37.64 -38.23
CA ILE A 382 10.55 37.80 -39.64
C ILE A 382 11.46 38.81 -40.36
N ASP A 383 11.75 39.96 -39.72
CA ASP A 383 12.66 40.97 -40.28
C ASP A 383 14.07 40.41 -40.49
N LEU A 384 14.60 39.69 -39.51
CA LEU A 384 15.89 39.02 -39.64
C LEU A 384 15.88 38.02 -40.79
N ALA A 385 14.86 37.16 -40.86
CA ALA A 385 14.72 36.14 -41.88
C ALA A 385 14.70 36.75 -43.29
N ILE A 386 13.93 37.82 -43.50
CA ILE A 386 13.89 38.57 -44.77
C ILE A 386 15.29 39.13 -45.08
N SER A 387 15.97 39.72 -44.08
CA SER A 387 17.33 40.27 -44.28
C SER A 387 18.37 39.19 -44.62
N LYS A 388 18.15 37.94 -44.21
CA LYS A 388 19.00 36.78 -44.51
C LYS A 388 18.60 36.07 -45.81
N GLY A 389 17.59 36.57 -46.53
CA GLY A 389 17.22 36.07 -47.85
C GLY A 389 15.96 35.20 -47.92
N VAL A 390 15.19 35.10 -46.83
CA VAL A 390 13.90 34.41 -46.82
C VAL A 390 12.88 35.17 -47.66
N LYS A 391 12.28 34.45 -48.61
CA LYS A 391 11.32 34.97 -49.58
C LYS A 391 9.90 34.51 -49.30
N ARG A 392 9.74 33.31 -48.74
CA ARG A 392 8.41 32.69 -48.54
C ARG A 392 8.13 32.33 -47.09
N PHE A 393 6.92 32.61 -46.62
CA PHE A 393 6.43 32.20 -45.30
C PHE A 393 5.12 31.41 -45.41
N VAL A 394 5.08 30.20 -44.86
CA VAL A 394 3.85 29.43 -44.65
C VAL A 394 3.47 29.55 -43.18
N LEU A 395 2.45 30.34 -42.88
CA LEU A 395 2.02 30.67 -41.52
C LEU A 395 0.87 29.75 -41.08
N LEU A 396 1.00 29.13 -39.90
CA LEU A 396 -0.09 28.39 -39.26
C LEU A 396 -0.89 29.29 -38.31
N THR A 397 -2.20 29.37 -38.50
CA THR A 397 -3.13 30.14 -37.65
C THR A 397 -4.32 29.28 -37.20
N ALA A 398 -5.55 29.80 -37.31
CA ALA A 398 -6.81 29.12 -37.04
C ALA A 398 -7.92 29.72 -37.93
N THR A 399 -8.99 28.96 -38.18
CA THR A 399 -10.16 29.33 -39.00
C THR A 399 -10.71 30.73 -38.69
N ILE A 400 -10.85 31.06 -37.41
CA ILE A 400 -11.46 32.32 -36.94
C ILE A 400 -10.57 33.57 -37.07
N VAL A 401 -9.25 33.41 -37.28
CA VAL A 401 -8.29 34.52 -37.25
C VAL A 401 -8.32 35.30 -38.56
N LYS A 402 -8.52 36.61 -38.52
CA LYS A 402 -8.49 37.50 -39.69
C LYS A 402 -7.19 38.34 -39.74
N PRO A 403 -6.73 38.77 -40.92
CA PRO A 403 -5.55 39.64 -41.02
C PRO A 403 -5.79 40.99 -40.34
N GLY A 404 -5.02 41.27 -39.28
CA GLY A 404 -5.12 42.44 -38.42
C GLY A 404 -5.61 42.12 -36.99
N ASP A 405 -6.21 40.95 -36.76
CA ASP A 405 -6.63 40.53 -35.42
C ASP A 405 -5.44 40.38 -34.47
N TYR A 406 -5.64 40.61 -33.18
CA TYR A 406 -4.57 40.55 -32.19
C TYR A 406 -3.78 39.22 -32.23
N GLY A 407 -2.46 39.30 -32.10
CA GLY A 407 -1.56 38.14 -32.12
C GLY A 407 -1.34 37.55 -33.51
N HIS A 408 -1.99 36.43 -33.82
CA HIS A 408 -1.80 35.72 -35.10
C HIS A 408 -2.21 36.58 -36.31
N GLY A 409 -3.30 37.36 -36.19
CA GLY A 409 -3.78 38.21 -37.27
C GLY A 409 -2.83 39.37 -37.59
N GLN A 410 -2.15 39.92 -36.58
CA GLN A 410 -1.14 40.97 -36.74
C GLN A 410 0.06 40.45 -37.51
N VAL A 411 0.54 39.24 -37.21
CA VAL A 411 1.62 38.62 -38.00
C VAL A 411 1.18 38.29 -39.42
N HIS A 412 -0.05 37.82 -39.62
CA HIS A 412 -0.60 37.66 -40.96
C HIS A 412 -0.58 38.99 -41.74
N ARG A 413 -1.15 40.06 -41.17
CA ARG A 413 -1.13 41.40 -41.79
C ARG A 413 0.30 41.86 -42.09
N TYR A 414 1.22 41.61 -41.18
CA TYR A 414 2.62 42.01 -41.33
C TYR A 414 3.32 41.31 -42.50
N LEU A 415 3.06 40.02 -42.72
CA LEU A 415 3.58 39.32 -43.91
C LEU A 415 3.04 39.93 -45.21
N LEU A 416 1.77 40.35 -45.23
CA LEU A 416 1.19 41.08 -46.37
C LEU A 416 1.90 42.41 -46.62
N ASP A 417 2.11 43.19 -45.55
CA ASP A 417 2.70 44.53 -45.63
C ASP A 417 4.18 44.50 -46.05
N LYS A 418 4.90 43.41 -45.76
CA LYS A 418 6.29 43.20 -46.19
C LYS A 418 6.44 42.77 -47.64
N GLY A 419 5.36 42.37 -48.31
CA GLY A 419 5.38 41.97 -49.72
C GLY A 419 6.19 40.70 -50.00
N VAL A 420 6.32 39.80 -49.01
CA VAL A 420 6.94 38.48 -49.16
C VAL A 420 5.97 37.49 -49.82
N ASP A 421 6.48 36.43 -50.41
CA ASP A 421 5.63 35.30 -50.78
C ASP A 421 5.04 34.69 -49.49
N TYR A 422 3.75 34.39 -49.48
CA TYR A 422 3.10 33.83 -48.29
C TYR A 422 2.05 32.77 -48.61
N SER A 423 1.80 31.91 -47.62
CA SER A 423 0.56 31.14 -47.51
C SER A 423 0.12 31.13 -46.05
N VAL A 424 -1.18 31.29 -45.79
CA VAL A 424 -1.74 31.20 -44.45
C VAL A 424 -2.68 30.01 -44.34
N LEU A 425 -2.25 29.03 -43.54
CA LEU A 425 -3.03 27.84 -43.24
C LEU A 425 -3.90 28.11 -42.01
N LYS A 426 -5.22 28.01 -42.17
CA LYS A 426 -6.21 28.28 -41.13
C LYS A 426 -6.93 26.99 -40.74
N PRO A 427 -6.30 26.11 -39.93
CA PRO A 427 -6.90 24.86 -39.52
C PRO A 427 -8.10 25.03 -38.60
N SER A 428 -9.08 24.15 -38.77
CA SER A 428 -10.12 23.90 -37.79
C SER A 428 -9.56 23.11 -36.60
N TRP A 429 -10.42 22.47 -35.81
CA TRP A 429 -10.08 21.80 -34.57
C TRP A 429 -9.35 20.47 -34.78
N PHE A 430 -8.29 20.26 -34.01
CA PHE A 430 -7.38 19.13 -34.20
C PHE A 430 -7.93 17.84 -33.60
N MET A 431 -7.91 16.74 -34.35
CA MET A 431 -8.21 15.39 -33.81
C MET A 431 -7.29 15.02 -32.65
N GLN A 432 -6.03 15.43 -32.69
CA GLN A 432 -5.06 15.15 -31.64
C GLN A 432 -5.44 15.75 -30.27
N ASN A 433 -6.43 16.64 -30.20
CA ASN A 433 -6.95 17.12 -28.91
C ASN A 433 -7.51 15.98 -28.05
N PHE A 434 -8.00 14.89 -28.64
CA PHE A 434 -8.49 13.71 -27.90
C PHE A 434 -7.36 12.95 -27.20
N SER A 435 -6.16 12.88 -27.80
CA SER A 435 -4.99 12.23 -27.19
C SER A 435 -4.12 13.17 -26.34
N THR A 436 -4.44 14.46 -26.27
CA THR A 436 -3.70 15.43 -25.45
C THR A 436 -4.60 16.10 -24.42
N ARG A 437 -5.47 17.01 -24.88
CA ARG A 437 -6.27 17.88 -24.01
C ARG A 437 -7.36 17.08 -23.29
N HIS A 438 -8.13 16.31 -24.04
CA HIS A 438 -9.21 15.51 -23.49
C HIS A 438 -8.73 14.16 -22.97
N ALA A 439 -7.44 13.83 -23.11
CA ALA A 439 -6.91 12.54 -22.69
C ALA A 439 -7.15 12.28 -21.19
N HIS A 440 -6.93 13.29 -20.34
CA HIS A 440 -7.21 13.19 -18.91
C HIS A 440 -8.72 13.01 -18.64
N GLU A 441 -9.58 13.79 -19.28
CA GLU A 441 -11.05 13.67 -19.16
C GLU A 441 -11.55 12.29 -19.62
N ILE A 442 -11.01 11.75 -20.71
CA ILE A 442 -11.36 10.43 -21.24
C ILE A 442 -10.90 9.32 -20.29
N ARG A 443 -9.67 9.41 -19.77
CA ARG A 443 -9.07 8.39 -18.90
C ARG A 443 -9.71 8.37 -17.52
N GLU A 444 -9.68 9.51 -16.83
CA GLU A 444 -10.00 9.62 -15.41
C GLU A 444 -11.51 9.70 -15.15
N THR A 445 -12.22 10.57 -15.86
CA THR A 445 -13.63 10.85 -15.57
C THR A 445 -14.59 10.13 -16.52
N GLY A 446 -14.11 9.72 -17.70
CA GLY A 446 -14.99 9.25 -18.78
C GLY A 446 -15.97 10.32 -19.27
N GLN A 447 -15.66 11.60 -19.04
CA GLN A 447 -16.54 12.72 -19.36
C GLN A 447 -15.76 13.90 -19.90
N ILE A 448 -15.97 14.22 -21.18
CA ILE A 448 -15.41 15.41 -21.84
C ILE A 448 -16.30 16.61 -21.55
N THR A 449 -15.72 17.75 -21.16
CA THR A 449 -16.46 18.99 -20.93
C THR A 449 -16.12 20.04 -21.99
N SER A 450 -17.14 20.63 -22.63
CA SER A 450 -16.92 21.71 -23.61
C SER A 450 -18.07 22.71 -23.71
N ALA A 451 -17.75 23.92 -24.16
CA ALA A 451 -18.71 24.98 -24.45
C ALA A 451 -19.17 25.03 -25.93
N THR A 452 -18.93 23.96 -26.70
CA THR A 452 -19.25 23.94 -28.15
C THR A 452 -20.74 23.75 -28.46
N GLY A 453 -21.58 23.51 -27.45
CA GLY A 453 -23.02 23.32 -27.61
C GLY A 453 -23.36 22.22 -28.62
N ASP A 454 -24.28 22.52 -29.54
CA ASP A 454 -24.67 21.67 -30.67
C ASP A 454 -23.93 22.02 -31.98
N GLY A 455 -22.89 22.85 -31.88
CA GLY A 455 -22.06 23.22 -33.01
C GLY A 455 -21.34 22.02 -33.63
N LYS A 456 -21.26 21.99 -34.96
CA LYS A 456 -20.53 20.95 -35.70
C LYS A 456 -19.12 21.40 -36.05
N ILE A 457 -18.18 20.49 -35.88
CA ILE A 457 -16.74 20.73 -36.04
C ILE A 457 -16.20 19.85 -37.17
N PRO A 458 -15.50 20.42 -38.17
CA PRO A 458 -14.78 19.67 -39.18
C PRO A 458 -13.39 19.27 -38.66
N TRP A 459 -13.33 18.24 -37.81
CA TRP A 459 -12.10 17.80 -37.14
C TRP A 459 -10.98 17.50 -38.13
N ILE A 460 -9.85 18.19 -38.01
CA ILE A 460 -8.71 18.07 -38.93
C ILE A 460 -7.55 17.31 -38.29
N SER A 461 -6.90 16.45 -39.06
CA SER A 461 -5.67 15.78 -38.63
C SER A 461 -4.45 16.68 -38.80
N SER A 462 -3.52 16.63 -37.85
CA SER A 462 -2.23 17.27 -38.00
C SER A 462 -1.40 16.77 -39.18
N GLU A 463 -1.67 15.56 -39.68
CA GLU A 463 -1.07 15.03 -40.89
C GLU A 463 -1.55 15.76 -42.15
N ASP A 464 -2.85 16.04 -42.23
CA ASP A 464 -3.44 16.76 -43.35
C ASP A 464 -2.98 18.22 -43.38
N ILE A 465 -2.84 18.85 -42.21
CA ILE A 465 -2.29 20.22 -42.10
C ILE A 465 -0.82 20.24 -42.55
N ALA A 466 -0.03 19.26 -42.11
CA ALA A 466 1.35 19.11 -42.54
C ALA A 466 1.46 18.88 -44.05
N GLN A 467 0.53 18.11 -44.64
CA GLN A 467 0.48 17.92 -46.08
C GLN A 467 0.17 19.22 -46.83
N ALA A 468 -0.76 20.05 -46.33
CA ALA A 468 -1.02 21.37 -46.90
C ALA A 468 0.23 22.28 -46.81
N ALA A 469 0.90 22.30 -45.65
CA ALA A 469 2.14 23.04 -45.47
C ALA A 469 3.26 22.56 -46.41
N PHE A 470 3.38 21.24 -46.60
CA PHE A 470 4.32 20.64 -47.54
C PHE A 470 4.05 21.14 -48.97
N ASN A 471 2.79 21.11 -49.42
CA ASN A 471 2.42 21.54 -50.77
C ASN A 471 2.79 23.02 -51.01
N ASP A 472 2.50 23.90 -50.05
CA ASP A 472 2.77 25.33 -50.18
C ASP A 472 4.25 25.68 -50.06
N LEU A 473 4.98 24.97 -49.18
CA LEU A 473 6.43 25.12 -49.06
C LEU A 473 7.13 24.67 -50.32
N THR A 474 6.66 23.61 -50.99
CA THR A 474 7.35 22.99 -52.14
C THR A 474 6.87 23.49 -53.50
N ALA A 475 5.75 24.22 -53.57
CA ALA A 475 5.21 24.76 -54.81
C ALA A 475 6.21 25.63 -55.59
N GLU A 476 6.25 25.47 -56.92
CA GLU A 476 7.12 26.24 -57.81
C GLU A 476 6.83 27.75 -57.73
N LYS A 477 5.54 28.12 -57.71
CA LYS A 477 5.06 29.48 -57.47
C LYS A 477 4.30 29.54 -56.15
N SER A 478 4.49 30.63 -55.40
CA SER A 478 3.77 30.82 -54.15
C SER A 478 2.27 30.97 -54.44
N PRO A 479 1.39 30.32 -53.65
CA PRO A 479 -0.04 30.54 -53.76
C PRO A 479 -0.43 31.99 -53.46
N ASN A 480 0.31 32.69 -52.58
CA ASN A 480 0.03 34.06 -52.13
C ASN A 480 -1.45 34.23 -51.71
N LYS A 481 -1.94 33.28 -50.90
CA LYS A 481 -3.32 33.26 -50.41
C LYS A 481 -3.44 32.62 -49.03
N GLU A 482 -4.63 32.76 -48.45
CA GLU A 482 -5.06 32.07 -47.23
C GLU A 482 -6.03 30.93 -47.58
N TYR A 483 -5.99 29.84 -46.81
CA TYR A 483 -6.93 28.73 -46.96
C TYR A 483 -7.44 28.23 -45.61
N LEU A 484 -8.70 27.83 -45.59
CA LEU A 484 -9.30 27.07 -44.49
C LEU A 484 -8.86 25.61 -44.59
N ILE A 485 -8.33 25.03 -43.52
CA ILE A 485 -7.90 23.61 -43.49
C ILE A 485 -8.91 22.83 -42.65
N LEU A 486 -9.77 22.06 -43.30
CA LEU A 486 -10.97 21.46 -42.71
C LEU A 486 -10.92 19.93 -42.77
N GLY A 487 -11.46 19.27 -41.75
CA GLY A 487 -11.68 17.83 -41.78
C GLY A 487 -12.71 17.40 -42.83
N PRO A 488 -12.69 16.12 -43.26
CA PRO A 488 -13.64 15.60 -44.25
C PRO A 488 -15.07 15.43 -43.73
N GLN A 489 -15.28 15.52 -42.41
CA GLN A 489 -16.54 15.18 -41.75
C GLN A 489 -16.89 16.21 -40.68
N LEU A 490 -18.18 16.55 -40.58
CA LEU A 490 -18.75 17.45 -39.58
C LEU A 490 -19.45 16.64 -38.49
N TYR A 491 -18.97 16.77 -37.25
CA TYR A 491 -19.59 16.14 -36.08
C TYR A 491 -19.81 17.13 -34.96
N THR A 492 -20.88 16.96 -34.20
CA THR A 492 -20.98 17.57 -32.86
C THR A 492 -20.03 16.85 -31.90
N MET A 493 -19.74 17.48 -30.76
CA MET A 493 -18.96 16.81 -29.71
C MET A 493 -19.69 15.55 -29.19
N ASP A 494 -21.03 15.56 -29.12
CA ASP A 494 -21.82 14.38 -28.74
C ASP A 494 -21.63 13.22 -29.72
N GLU A 495 -21.73 13.49 -31.02
CA GLU A 495 -21.52 12.49 -32.08
C GLU A 495 -20.09 11.95 -32.06
N THR A 496 -19.12 12.84 -31.82
CA THR A 496 -17.69 12.48 -31.73
C THR A 496 -17.42 11.57 -30.54
N VAL A 497 -17.98 11.89 -29.36
CA VAL A 497 -17.83 11.09 -28.13
C VAL A 497 -18.57 9.76 -28.24
N LYS A 498 -19.73 9.72 -28.91
CA LYS A 498 -20.44 8.47 -29.19
C LYS A 498 -19.64 7.54 -30.10
N LEU A 499 -19.00 8.10 -31.13
CA LEU A 499 -18.09 7.36 -32.01
C LEU A 499 -16.89 6.81 -31.22
N LEU A 500 -16.24 7.64 -30.41
CA LEU A 500 -15.16 7.23 -29.52
C LEU A 500 -15.59 6.06 -28.61
N SER A 501 -16.73 6.19 -27.93
CA SER A 501 -17.28 5.16 -27.04
C SER A 501 -17.44 3.81 -27.74
N SER A 502 -17.95 3.83 -28.97
CA SER A 502 -18.14 2.62 -29.77
C SER A 502 -16.83 1.91 -30.16
N ILE A 503 -15.75 2.67 -30.36
CA ILE A 503 -14.44 2.14 -30.76
C ILE A 503 -13.67 1.58 -29.56
N ILE A 504 -13.73 2.26 -28.41
CA ILE A 504 -12.99 1.83 -27.21
C ILE A 504 -13.74 0.73 -26.44
N GLY A 505 -15.07 0.66 -26.54
CA GLY A 505 -15.90 -0.31 -25.82
C GLY A 505 -16.22 0.10 -24.37
N ARG A 506 -16.09 1.39 -24.05
CA ARG A 506 -16.39 2.04 -22.76
C ARG A 506 -17.27 3.26 -23.03
N GLU A 507 -18.24 3.51 -22.16
CA GLU A 507 -19.06 4.72 -22.26
C GLU A 507 -18.22 5.96 -21.89
N ILE A 508 -18.13 6.90 -22.84
CA ILE A 508 -17.63 8.26 -22.63
C ILE A 508 -18.81 9.21 -22.84
N THR A 509 -18.94 10.21 -21.97
CA THR A 509 -20.04 11.19 -22.03
C THR A 509 -19.52 12.58 -22.38
N HIS A 510 -20.37 13.40 -22.99
CA HIS A 510 -20.09 14.82 -23.22
C HIS A 510 -20.96 15.66 -22.29
N LYS A 511 -20.32 16.53 -21.49
CA LYS A 511 -20.97 17.53 -20.66
C LYS A 511 -20.91 18.89 -21.33
N LYS A 512 -22.05 19.32 -21.85
CA LYS A 512 -22.23 20.68 -22.37
C LYS A 512 -22.25 21.68 -21.22
N VAL A 513 -21.42 22.70 -21.31
CA VAL A 513 -21.35 23.79 -20.33
C VAL A 513 -21.40 25.14 -21.03
N THR A 514 -21.69 26.19 -20.26
CA THR A 514 -21.61 27.58 -20.74
C THR A 514 -20.15 28.03 -20.87
N VAL A 515 -19.91 29.10 -21.63
CA VAL A 515 -18.58 29.74 -21.74
C VAL A 515 -18.03 30.14 -20.37
N ALA A 516 -18.89 30.65 -19.48
CA ALA A 516 -18.48 31.02 -18.12
C ALA A 516 -18.05 29.81 -17.29
N GLU A 517 -18.80 28.71 -17.35
CA GLU A 517 -18.46 27.47 -16.66
C GLU A 517 -17.18 26.84 -17.24
N GLN A 518 -17.02 26.86 -18.55
CA GLN A 518 -15.81 26.35 -19.21
C GLN A 518 -14.58 27.21 -18.88
N THR A 519 -14.75 28.52 -18.70
CA THR A 519 -13.69 29.41 -18.21
C THR A 519 -13.21 28.95 -16.82
N GLU A 520 -14.13 28.62 -15.93
CA GLU A 520 -13.80 28.11 -14.59
C GLU A 520 -13.16 26.71 -14.64
N VAL A 521 -13.54 25.85 -15.60
CA VAL A 521 -12.85 24.57 -15.86
C VAL A 521 -11.39 24.83 -16.23
N TYR A 522 -11.12 25.74 -17.16
CA TYR A 522 -9.74 26.10 -17.52
C TYR A 522 -8.93 26.73 -16.39
N LYS A 523 -9.55 27.58 -15.57
CA LYS A 523 -8.89 28.18 -14.39
C LYS A 523 -8.49 27.12 -13.36
N LYS A 524 -9.36 26.13 -13.11
CA LYS A 524 -9.04 24.99 -12.24
C LYS A 524 -7.88 24.15 -12.78
N LEU A 525 -7.69 24.13 -14.10
CA LEU A 525 -6.55 23.50 -14.77
C LEU A 525 -5.28 24.37 -14.76
N GLY A 526 -5.28 25.50 -14.05
CA GLY A 526 -4.11 26.37 -13.86
C GLY A 526 -3.89 27.39 -14.97
N LEU A 527 -4.85 27.60 -15.87
CA LEU A 527 -4.73 28.63 -16.91
C LEU A 527 -5.02 30.03 -16.34
N PRO A 528 -4.26 31.07 -16.72
CA PRO A 528 -4.55 32.45 -16.35
C PRO A 528 -5.95 32.89 -16.79
N ASP A 529 -6.67 33.63 -15.95
CA ASP A 529 -8.07 34.02 -16.15
C ASP A 529 -8.36 34.59 -17.54
N ALA A 530 -7.55 35.52 -18.02
CA ALA A 530 -7.73 36.14 -19.34
C ALA A 530 -7.59 35.12 -20.49
N PHE A 531 -6.67 34.16 -20.36
CA PHE A 531 -6.42 33.14 -21.37
C PHE A 531 -7.50 32.04 -21.33
N ALA A 532 -7.91 31.63 -20.12
CA ALA A 532 -9.03 30.73 -19.89
C ALA A 532 -10.34 31.26 -20.52
N ALA A 533 -10.62 32.56 -20.34
CA ALA A 533 -11.80 33.20 -20.91
C ALA A 533 -11.77 33.23 -22.45
N VAL A 534 -10.60 33.51 -23.05
CA VAL A 534 -10.45 33.49 -24.51
C VAL A 534 -10.65 32.09 -25.07
N LEU A 535 -10.05 31.06 -24.46
CA LEU A 535 -10.23 29.67 -24.93
C LEU A 535 -11.68 29.19 -24.81
N ALA A 536 -12.36 29.51 -23.70
CA ALA A 536 -13.77 29.19 -23.53
C ALA A 536 -14.66 29.95 -24.52
N TYR A 537 -14.33 31.22 -24.81
CA TYR A 537 -15.06 32.01 -25.79
C TYR A 537 -14.94 31.41 -27.20
N VAL A 538 -13.76 30.94 -27.60
CA VAL A 538 -13.55 30.29 -28.90
C VAL A 538 -14.38 29.01 -29.04
N GLU A 539 -14.60 28.25 -27.95
CA GLU A 539 -15.56 27.14 -27.96
C GLU A 539 -17.00 27.61 -28.11
N GLY A 540 -17.38 28.69 -27.41
CA GLY A 540 -18.72 29.29 -27.53
C GLY A 540 -19.05 29.71 -28.97
N VAL A 541 -18.07 30.24 -29.72
CA VAL A 541 -18.24 30.60 -31.14
C VAL A 541 -18.57 29.39 -32.03
N VAL A 542 -18.15 28.19 -31.65
CA VAL A 542 -18.53 26.95 -32.35
C VAL A 542 -20.01 26.66 -32.17
N ALA A 543 -20.57 26.92 -30.99
CA ALA A 543 -21.99 26.71 -30.69
C ALA A 543 -22.91 27.52 -31.61
N ASP A 544 -22.44 28.68 -32.09
CA ASP A 544 -23.15 29.54 -33.04
C ASP A 544 -23.11 29.02 -34.51
N GLY A 545 -22.50 27.87 -34.77
CA GLY A 545 -22.43 27.24 -36.09
C GLY A 545 -21.31 27.77 -36.99
N THR A 546 -20.39 28.58 -36.46
CA THR A 546 -19.32 29.24 -37.22
C THR A 546 -18.43 28.24 -37.99
N GLU A 547 -18.04 27.14 -37.35
CA GLU A 547 -17.19 26.11 -37.97
C GLU A 547 -17.91 25.34 -39.09
N ALA A 548 -19.22 25.12 -38.96
CA ALA A 548 -20.02 24.48 -39.99
C ALA A 548 -20.13 25.37 -41.24
N ALA A 549 -20.25 26.69 -41.06
CA ALA A 549 -20.33 27.63 -42.18
C ALA A 549 -19.07 27.64 -43.05
N PHE A 550 -17.88 27.40 -42.47
CA PHE A 550 -16.63 27.33 -43.23
C PHE A 550 -16.58 26.18 -44.24
N VAL A 551 -17.39 25.12 -44.05
CA VAL A 551 -17.49 24.01 -45.01
C VAL A 551 -18.20 24.44 -46.29
N GLU A 552 -19.05 25.46 -46.24
CA GLU A 552 -19.81 26.00 -47.39
C GLU A 552 -19.04 27.05 -48.20
N GLU A 553 -17.85 27.47 -47.76
CA GLU A 553 -16.99 28.41 -48.53
C GLU A 553 -16.57 27.78 -49.89
N PRO A 554 -16.22 28.59 -50.90
CA PRO A 554 -15.78 28.08 -52.20
C PRO A 554 -14.56 27.14 -52.12
N GLU A 555 -14.50 26.12 -52.98
CA GLU A 555 -13.43 25.09 -52.98
C GLU A 555 -12.02 25.68 -53.17
N ASP A 556 -11.88 26.81 -53.87
CA ASP A 556 -10.58 27.47 -54.06
C ASP A 556 -10.04 28.16 -52.79
N ARG A 557 -10.87 28.29 -51.74
CA ARG A 557 -10.54 28.85 -50.42
C ARG A 557 -10.36 27.79 -49.33
N LYS A 558 -10.52 26.51 -49.64
CA LYS A 558 -10.47 25.41 -48.66
C LYS A 558 -9.46 24.33 -49.06
N TYR A 559 -8.93 23.64 -48.06
CA TYR A 559 -8.25 22.36 -48.19
C TYR A 559 -8.96 21.37 -47.28
N VAL A 560 -9.54 20.32 -47.86
CA VAL A 560 -10.24 19.28 -47.10
C VAL A 560 -9.29 18.10 -46.89
N GLY A 561 -9.01 17.79 -45.62
CA GLY A 561 -8.17 16.67 -45.21
C GLY A 561 -8.77 15.31 -45.57
N LYS A 562 -7.94 14.28 -45.65
CA LYS A 562 -8.38 12.92 -46.00
C LYS A 562 -8.63 12.04 -44.77
N ARG A 563 -7.97 12.33 -43.64
CA ARG A 563 -8.09 11.49 -42.45
C ARG A 563 -9.41 11.75 -41.75
N THR A 564 -10.14 10.69 -41.42
CA THR A 564 -11.39 10.74 -40.65
C THR A 564 -11.10 10.63 -39.16
N ILE A 565 -11.99 11.20 -38.33
CA ILE A 565 -11.85 11.10 -36.86
C ILE A 565 -12.05 9.67 -36.37
N GLU A 566 -12.86 8.87 -37.07
CA GLU A 566 -12.99 7.44 -36.81
C GLU A 566 -11.66 6.69 -36.99
N GLN A 567 -10.95 6.94 -38.10
CA GLN A 567 -9.65 6.32 -38.34
C GLN A 567 -8.62 6.78 -37.30
N PHE A 568 -8.70 8.05 -36.89
CA PHE A 568 -7.87 8.56 -35.81
C PHE A 568 -8.08 7.79 -34.49
N PHE A 569 -9.33 7.58 -34.05
CA PHE A 569 -9.62 6.82 -32.83
C PHE A 569 -9.19 5.35 -32.94
N LYS A 570 -9.43 4.69 -34.09
CA LYS A 570 -8.99 3.29 -34.29
C LYS A 570 -7.48 3.13 -34.14
N ASP A 571 -6.70 4.05 -34.72
CA ASP A 571 -5.24 3.99 -34.69
C ASP A 571 -4.65 4.35 -33.31
N ASN A 572 -5.41 5.06 -32.45
CA ASN A 572 -4.96 5.55 -31.13
C ASN A 572 -5.65 4.86 -29.94
N ARG A 573 -6.39 3.76 -30.18
CA ARG A 573 -7.20 3.06 -29.17
C ARG A 573 -6.44 2.73 -27.88
N GLN A 574 -5.17 2.32 -27.97
CA GLN A 574 -4.36 1.97 -26.79
C GLN A 574 -4.03 3.19 -25.91
N ILE A 575 -3.80 4.35 -26.51
CA ILE A 575 -3.49 5.60 -25.80
C ILE A 575 -4.73 6.11 -25.05
N GLU A 576 -5.92 5.86 -25.59
CA GLU A 576 -7.20 6.25 -25.00
C GLU A 576 -7.71 5.22 -23.96
N MET A 577 -7.19 3.99 -23.96
CA MET A 577 -7.46 2.95 -22.96
C MET A 577 -6.52 2.97 -21.74
N ALA A 578 -5.36 3.62 -21.82
CA ALA A 578 -4.38 3.70 -20.73
C ALA A 578 -4.84 4.65 -19.61
N VAL A 579 -5.81 4.20 -18.81
CA VAL A 579 -6.00 4.67 -17.43
C VAL A 579 -4.88 4.04 -16.62
N GLU A 580 -4.15 4.80 -15.78
CA GLU A 580 -3.48 4.18 -14.63
C GLU A 580 -4.59 3.58 -13.77
N GLN A 581 -4.94 2.32 -14.03
CA GLN A 581 -5.97 1.64 -13.27
C GLN A 581 -5.53 1.66 -11.81
N GLN A 582 -6.37 2.18 -10.91
CA GLN A 582 -6.05 2.11 -9.49
C GLN A 582 -5.75 0.65 -9.12
N PRO A 583 -4.69 0.39 -8.33
CA PRO A 583 -4.29 -0.96 -8.01
C PRO A 583 -5.42 -1.71 -7.31
N ALA A 584 -5.61 -2.98 -7.67
CA ALA A 584 -6.54 -3.82 -6.94
C ALA A 584 -6.11 -3.91 -5.49
N HIS A 585 -7.04 -3.76 -4.56
CA HIS A 585 -6.75 -3.94 -3.15
C HIS A 585 -7.43 -5.21 -2.64
N ILE A 586 -6.63 -6.23 -2.34
CA ILE A 586 -7.08 -7.49 -1.77
C ILE A 586 -6.85 -7.47 -0.27
N VAL A 587 -7.90 -7.67 0.52
CA VAL A 587 -7.80 -7.75 1.98
C VAL A 587 -7.98 -9.18 2.42
N PHE A 588 -7.10 -9.65 3.31
CA PHE A 588 -7.16 -10.97 3.91
C PHE A 588 -7.18 -10.90 5.43
N SER A 589 -7.95 -11.78 6.07
CA SER A 589 -7.94 -11.96 7.53
C SER A 589 -8.04 -13.44 7.88
N SER A 590 -7.22 -13.89 8.83
CA SER A 590 -7.18 -15.29 9.28
C SER A 590 -7.30 -15.41 10.78
N ILE A 591 -7.79 -16.57 11.25
CA ILE A 591 -7.73 -16.93 12.67
C ILE A 591 -6.26 -17.07 13.15
N PRO A 592 -6.01 -17.09 14.48
CA PRO A 592 -4.67 -17.14 15.08
C PRO A 592 -3.98 -18.53 14.93
N ALA A 593 -3.99 -19.10 13.74
CA ALA A 593 -3.45 -20.42 13.43
C ALA A 593 -2.47 -20.33 12.25
N TRP A 594 -1.20 -20.67 12.48
CA TRP A 594 -0.16 -20.54 11.46
C TRP A 594 -0.43 -21.38 10.20
N GLY A 595 -1.02 -22.58 10.36
CA GLY A 595 -1.39 -23.42 9.23
C GLY A 595 -2.47 -22.82 8.31
N HIS A 596 -3.21 -21.83 8.79
CA HIS A 596 -4.24 -21.11 8.03
C HIS A 596 -3.67 -19.88 7.32
N ALA A 597 -2.89 -19.07 8.04
CA ALA A 597 -2.32 -17.83 7.53
C ALA A 597 -1.13 -18.05 6.58
N ARG A 598 -0.31 -19.09 6.81
CA ARG A 598 0.93 -19.30 6.06
C ARG A 598 0.72 -19.49 4.55
N PRO A 599 -0.15 -20.40 4.08
CA PRO A 599 -0.31 -20.60 2.65
C PRO A 599 -0.77 -19.31 1.95
N PHE A 600 -1.61 -18.50 2.62
CA PHE A 600 -2.00 -17.20 2.09
C PHE A 600 -0.85 -16.20 2.05
N CYS A 601 0.06 -16.20 3.02
CA CYS A 601 1.25 -15.32 2.97
C CYS A 601 2.09 -15.59 1.70
N ILE A 602 2.20 -16.86 1.29
CA ILE A 602 2.87 -17.25 0.04
C ILE A 602 2.08 -16.78 -1.18
N LEU A 603 0.77 -16.99 -1.20
CA LEU A 603 -0.09 -16.50 -2.29
C LEU A 603 0.00 -14.97 -2.43
N ALA A 604 -0.05 -14.24 -1.31
CA ALA A 604 0.03 -12.79 -1.28
C ALA A 604 1.39 -12.28 -1.80
N ALA A 605 2.49 -12.93 -1.41
CA ALA A 605 3.82 -12.64 -1.95
C ALA A 605 3.90 -12.90 -3.46
N ARG A 606 3.32 -14.02 -3.94
CA ARG A 606 3.25 -14.31 -5.38
C ARG A 606 2.44 -13.28 -6.15
N LEU A 607 1.30 -12.85 -5.61
CA LEU A 607 0.46 -11.84 -6.24
C LEU A 607 1.22 -10.52 -6.44
N VAL A 608 1.87 -10.00 -5.39
CA VAL A 608 2.61 -8.73 -5.52
C VAL A 608 3.88 -8.85 -6.38
N LYS A 609 4.49 -10.04 -6.44
CA LYS A 609 5.67 -10.34 -7.26
C LYS A 609 5.32 -10.47 -8.75
N GLU A 610 4.20 -11.12 -9.07
CA GLU A 610 3.78 -11.39 -10.45
C GLU A 610 2.98 -10.24 -11.07
N TYR A 611 2.27 -9.45 -10.25
CA TYR A 611 1.38 -8.40 -10.74
C TYR A 611 1.74 -7.03 -10.16
N LYS A 612 1.98 -6.06 -11.04
CA LYS A 612 2.40 -4.70 -10.63
C LYS A 612 1.27 -3.83 -10.09
N ASN A 613 0.01 -4.18 -10.39
CA ASN A 613 -1.17 -3.37 -10.06
C ASN A 613 -2.02 -4.00 -8.94
N VAL A 614 -1.37 -4.55 -7.91
CA VAL A 614 -2.05 -5.15 -6.75
C VAL A 614 -1.41 -4.71 -5.44
N ILE A 615 -2.27 -4.39 -4.47
CA ILE A 615 -1.93 -4.17 -3.07
C ILE A 615 -2.62 -5.27 -2.28
N VAL A 616 -1.88 -5.94 -1.39
CA VAL A 616 -2.45 -6.96 -0.52
C VAL A 616 -2.29 -6.53 0.93
N THR A 617 -3.40 -6.48 1.67
CA THR A 617 -3.41 -6.20 3.10
C THR A 617 -3.80 -7.45 3.88
N ILE A 618 -2.90 -7.94 4.71
CA ILE A 618 -3.11 -9.12 5.57
C ILE A 618 -3.32 -8.64 7.01
N ILE A 619 -4.50 -8.90 7.57
CA ILE A 619 -4.86 -8.61 8.96
C ILE A 619 -4.65 -9.87 9.79
N LEU A 620 -3.75 -9.80 10.77
CA LEU A 620 -3.31 -10.93 11.61
C LEU A 620 -3.29 -10.54 13.07
N THR A 621 -3.14 -11.55 13.94
CA THR A 621 -2.78 -11.36 15.35
C THR A 621 -1.27 -11.13 15.54
N PRO A 622 -0.84 -10.54 16.67
CA PRO A 622 0.58 -10.19 16.86
C PRO A 622 1.56 -11.35 16.82
N ASP A 623 1.12 -12.54 17.26
CA ASP A 623 1.96 -13.75 17.30
C ASP A 623 2.28 -14.31 15.91
N LEU A 624 1.46 -13.98 14.91
CA LEU A 624 1.64 -14.41 13.52
C LEU A 624 2.40 -13.37 12.68
N LEU A 625 2.50 -12.12 13.11
CA LEU A 625 3.08 -11.02 12.33
C LEU A 625 4.54 -11.27 11.90
N SER A 626 5.38 -11.72 12.83
CA SER A 626 6.80 -11.98 12.56
C SER A 626 6.97 -13.20 11.64
N LYS A 627 6.16 -14.24 11.84
CA LYS A 627 6.15 -15.44 11.00
C LYS A 627 5.68 -15.10 9.57
N ALA A 628 4.59 -14.34 9.44
CA ALA A 628 4.05 -13.89 8.17
C ALA A 628 5.05 -13.02 7.40
N GLN A 629 5.75 -12.12 8.09
CA GLN A 629 6.83 -11.35 7.47
C GLN A 629 7.96 -12.26 7.00
N ALA A 630 8.48 -13.15 7.86
CA ALA A 630 9.57 -14.05 7.48
C ALA A 630 9.22 -14.93 6.27
N GLU A 631 7.99 -15.47 6.22
CA GLU A 631 7.52 -16.28 5.11
C GLU A 631 7.41 -15.45 3.81
N ALA A 632 6.74 -14.30 3.86
CA ALA A 632 6.57 -13.44 2.70
C ALA A 632 7.90 -12.87 2.17
N SER A 633 8.79 -12.41 3.06
CA SER A 633 10.12 -11.91 2.67
C SER A 633 10.99 -13.02 2.06
N SER A 634 10.77 -14.29 2.42
CA SER A 634 11.46 -15.42 1.79
C SER A 634 11.07 -15.57 0.31
N GLU A 635 9.81 -15.32 -0.02
CA GLU A 635 9.28 -15.39 -1.39
C GLU A 635 9.62 -14.17 -2.24
N LEU A 636 9.72 -13.00 -1.60
CA LEU A 636 10.05 -11.71 -2.23
C LEU A 636 11.56 -11.43 -2.29
N ARG A 637 12.43 -12.39 -1.93
CA ARG A 637 13.89 -12.17 -1.97
C ARG A 637 14.33 -11.70 -3.37
N GLY A 638 14.94 -10.52 -3.41
CA GLY A 638 15.47 -9.92 -4.64
C GLY A 638 14.49 -9.00 -5.37
N THR A 639 13.35 -8.63 -4.77
CA THR A 639 12.41 -7.63 -5.30
C THR A 639 12.20 -6.46 -4.33
N ASP A 640 11.79 -5.30 -4.87
CA ASP A 640 11.48 -4.08 -4.08
C ASP A 640 9.99 -4.04 -3.63
N ASP A 641 9.23 -5.13 -3.85
CA ASP A 641 7.76 -5.18 -3.72
C ASP A 641 7.26 -5.35 -2.26
N GLU A 642 8.16 -5.34 -1.27
CA GLU A 642 7.77 -5.54 0.13
C GLU A 642 6.86 -4.43 0.68
N SER A 643 6.88 -3.25 0.05
CA SER A 643 6.07 -2.08 0.42
C SER A 643 4.58 -2.21 0.07
N VAL A 644 4.22 -2.96 -0.96
CA VAL A 644 2.82 -3.16 -1.39
C VAL A 644 2.12 -4.34 -0.69
N LEU A 645 2.90 -5.15 0.05
CA LEU A 645 2.39 -6.22 0.90
C LEU A 645 2.29 -5.74 2.35
N ARG A 646 1.09 -5.29 2.73
CA ARG A 646 0.80 -4.68 4.03
C ARG A 646 0.41 -5.76 5.03
N ARG A 647 0.99 -5.70 6.23
CA ARG A 647 0.70 -6.65 7.33
C ARG A 647 0.29 -5.86 8.56
N ILE A 648 -0.94 -6.05 8.99
CA ILE A 648 -1.58 -5.24 10.03
C ILE A 648 -1.96 -6.15 11.18
N SER A 649 -1.70 -5.68 12.39
CA SER A 649 -2.19 -6.31 13.62
C SER A 649 -2.59 -5.26 14.61
N PHE A 650 -3.56 -5.63 15.43
CA PHE A 650 -3.99 -4.87 16.59
C PHE A 650 -3.17 -5.26 17.82
N SER A 651 -3.19 -4.43 18.86
CA SER A 651 -2.59 -4.77 20.15
C SER A 651 -3.54 -5.67 20.94
N THR A 652 -3.01 -6.67 21.64
CA THR A 652 -3.78 -7.53 22.56
C THR A 652 -2.91 -7.86 23.78
N GLU A 653 -3.56 -8.04 24.94
CA GLU A 653 -2.90 -8.37 26.21
C GLU A 653 -2.75 -9.88 26.45
N THR A 654 -3.57 -10.71 25.79
CA THR A 654 -3.49 -12.17 25.96
C THR A 654 -2.43 -12.79 25.04
N PRO A 655 -1.54 -13.64 25.56
CA PRO A 655 -0.61 -14.43 24.73
C PRO A 655 -1.25 -15.72 24.18
N ASN A 656 -2.48 -16.07 24.58
CA ASN A 656 -3.15 -17.31 24.18
C ASN A 656 -3.84 -17.16 22.81
N PRO A 657 -3.44 -17.93 21.77
CA PRO A 657 -4.02 -17.80 20.43
C PRO A 657 -5.54 -18.01 20.36
N PHE A 658 -6.11 -18.88 21.21
CA PHE A 658 -7.56 -19.11 21.23
C PHE A 658 -8.33 -17.92 21.80
N GLU A 659 -7.76 -17.21 22.79
CA GLU A 659 -8.36 -16.02 23.37
C GLU A 659 -8.22 -14.79 22.46
N MET A 660 -7.24 -14.79 21.54
CA MET A 660 -7.05 -13.71 20.57
C MET A 660 -8.14 -13.64 19.49
N MET A 661 -8.97 -14.68 19.31
CA MET A 661 -10.04 -14.68 18.30
C MET A 661 -11.07 -13.57 18.55
N VAL A 662 -11.41 -13.30 19.82
CA VAL A 662 -12.40 -12.27 20.18
C VAL A 662 -11.86 -10.87 19.89
N PRO A 663 -10.68 -10.44 20.40
CA PRO A 663 -10.08 -9.16 20.03
C PRO A 663 -9.93 -8.97 18.52
N LEU A 664 -9.55 -10.01 17.77
CA LEU A 664 -9.44 -9.94 16.31
C LEU A 664 -10.80 -9.61 15.66
N GLY A 665 -11.88 -10.28 16.10
CA GLY A 665 -13.24 -10.01 15.62
C GLY A 665 -13.73 -8.60 15.96
N GLU A 666 -13.39 -8.07 17.15
CA GLU A 666 -13.80 -6.73 17.59
C GLU A 666 -13.03 -5.59 16.90
N THR A 667 -11.78 -5.84 16.55
CA THR A 667 -10.89 -4.82 15.96
C THR A 667 -10.91 -4.79 14.43
N TYR A 668 -11.20 -5.92 13.79
CA TYR A 668 -11.33 -6.03 12.33
C TYR A 668 -12.28 -4.99 11.69
N PRO A 669 -13.53 -4.76 12.19
CA PRO A 669 -14.47 -3.84 11.56
C PRO A 669 -13.87 -2.44 11.39
N LYS A 670 -13.18 -1.95 12.42
CA LYS A 670 -12.56 -0.63 12.40
C LYS A 670 -11.44 -0.53 11.37
N ALA A 671 -10.58 -1.55 11.26
CA ALA A 671 -9.57 -1.57 10.20
C ALA A 671 -10.20 -1.63 8.82
N TYR A 672 -11.21 -2.48 8.63
CA TYR A 672 -11.89 -2.61 7.35
C TYR A 672 -12.56 -1.29 6.92
N GLU A 673 -13.21 -0.57 7.84
CA GLU A 673 -13.75 0.77 7.59
C GLU A 673 -12.66 1.80 7.22
N THR A 674 -11.49 1.75 7.87
CA THR A 674 -10.34 2.60 7.52
C THR A 674 -9.86 2.31 6.10
N LEU A 675 -9.70 1.02 5.75
CA LEU A 675 -9.30 0.61 4.39
C LEU A 675 -10.35 1.01 3.35
N LEU A 676 -11.64 0.90 3.66
CA LEU A 676 -12.74 1.27 2.77
C LEU A 676 -12.77 2.77 2.46
N LYS A 677 -12.34 3.61 3.41
CA LYS A 677 -12.20 5.06 3.21
C LYS A 677 -10.98 5.44 2.38
N GLY A 678 -10.06 4.50 2.17
CA GLY A 678 -8.76 4.76 1.56
C GLY A 678 -7.81 5.52 2.48
N ASP A 679 -8.04 5.48 3.80
CA ASP A 679 -7.19 6.17 4.77
C ASP A 679 -5.91 5.35 5.05
N PRO A 680 -4.78 6.02 5.40
CA PRO A 680 -3.61 5.34 5.95
C PRO A 680 -3.97 4.50 7.17
N ILE A 681 -3.32 3.35 7.33
CA ILE A 681 -3.63 2.40 8.41
C ILE A 681 -2.38 1.99 9.18
N THR A 682 -2.49 2.00 10.51
CA THR A 682 -1.37 1.70 11.40
C THR A 682 -1.47 0.27 11.93
N CYS A 683 -0.40 -0.50 11.73
CA CYS A 683 -0.17 -1.76 12.43
C CYS A 683 0.23 -1.47 13.87
N ALA A 684 -0.72 -1.56 14.80
CA ALA A 684 -0.52 -1.23 16.22
C ALA A 684 0.62 -2.04 16.87
N ALA A 685 0.77 -3.32 16.52
CA ALA A 685 1.79 -4.19 17.12
C ALA A 685 3.24 -3.83 16.71
N LYS A 686 3.45 -3.18 15.56
CA LYS A 686 4.78 -2.78 15.07
C LYS A 686 4.98 -1.26 15.02
N ASN A 687 3.93 -0.49 15.28
CA ASN A 687 3.89 0.95 15.12
C ASN A 687 4.35 1.42 13.71
N VAL A 688 3.96 0.67 12.68
CA VAL A 688 4.21 0.99 11.27
C VAL A 688 2.91 1.45 10.64
N THR A 689 2.91 2.64 10.04
CA THR A 689 1.77 3.15 9.26
C THR A 689 2.01 2.87 7.79
N PHE A 690 1.05 2.20 7.16
CA PHE A 690 1.00 2.02 5.73
C PHE A 690 0.21 3.19 5.12
N ASP A 691 0.71 3.72 4.00
CA ASP A 691 0.06 4.80 3.26
C ASP A 691 -1.35 4.43 2.82
N ALA A 692 -2.14 5.42 2.39
CA ALA A 692 -3.44 5.18 1.78
C ALA A 692 -3.37 4.11 0.67
N ALA A 693 -4.41 3.29 0.56
CA ALA A 693 -4.65 2.42 -0.60
C ALA A 693 -6.04 2.70 -1.17
N PRO A 694 -6.31 2.33 -2.42
CA PRO A 694 -7.67 2.27 -2.92
C PRO A 694 -8.56 1.40 -2.01
N PRO A 695 -9.89 1.66 -1.97
CA PRO A 695 -10.82 0.81 -1.25
C PRO A 695 -10.70 -0.68 -1.67
N PRO A 696 -10.94 -1.63 -0.76
CA PRO A 696 -10.86 -3.06 -1.08
C PRO A 696 -11.72 -3.42 -2.28
N SER A 697 -11.14 -4.13 -3.23
CA SER A 697 -11.84 -4.69 -4.40
C SER A 697 -12.28 -6.13 -4.16
N LEU A 698 -11.60 -6.83 -3.24
CA LEU A 698 -11.86 -8.21 -2.86
C LEU A 698 -11.47 -8.43 -1.40
N VAL A 699 -12.32 -9.14 -0.66
CA VAL A 699 -12.03 -9.62 0.69
C VAL A 699 -11.94 -11.13 0.67
N ILE A 700 -10.90 -11.68 1.30
CA ILE A 700 -10.69 -13.11 1.47
C ILE A 700 -10.65 -13.40 2.97
N LEU A 701 -11.55 -14.22 3.47
CA LEU A 701 -11.64 -14.52 4.90
C LEU A 701 -11.42 -16.00 5.14
N ASP A 702 -10.58 -16.34 6.12
CA ASP A 702 -10.50 -17.72 6.61
C ASP A 702 -11.89 -18.26 6.93
N PHE A 703 -12.16 -19.51 6.57
CA PHE A 703 -13.49 -20.07 6.72
C PHE A 703 -13.97 -20.20 8.18
N PHE A 704 -13.08 -20.05 9.17
CA PHE A 704 -13.44 -19.93 10.60
C PHE A 704 -13.64 -18.48 11.07
N SER A 705 -13.37 -17.46 10.24
CA SER A 705 -13.47 -16.03 10.56
C SER A 705 -14.91 -15.48 10.42
N PHE A 706 -15.90 -16.19 10.96
CA PHE A 706 -17.32 -15.80 10.87
C PHE A 706 -17.66 -14.43 11.49
N PRO A 707 -17.00 -13.95 12.58
CA PRO A 707 -17.23 -12.59 13.07
C PRO A 707 -16.81 -11.53 12.05
N GLN A 708 -15.68 -11.73 11.37
CA GLN A 708 -15.17 -10.86 10.32
C GLN A 708 -16.09 -10.86 9.09
N MET A 709 -16.66 -12.01 8.74
CA MET A 709 -17.67 -12.09 7.66
C MET A 709 -18.91 -11.26 8.02
N ALA A 710 -19.47 -11.46 9.21
CA ALA A 710 -20.63 -10.70 9.67
C ALA A 710 -20.36 -9.18 9.67
N ALA A 711 -19.18 -8.75 10.14
CA ALA A 711 -18.76 -7.36 10.10
C ALA A 711 -18.62 -6.82 8.67
N THR A 712 -17.97 -7.58 7.79
CA THR A 712 -17.77 -7.20 6.37
C THR A 712 -19.12 -6.98 5.69
N ARG A 713 -20.07 -7.92 5.85
CA ARG A 713 -21.42 -7.82 5.30
C ARG A 713 -22.24 -6.70 5.95
N ALA A 714 -22.07 -6.44 7.25
CA ALA A 714 -22.74 -5.32 7.92
C ALA A 714 -22.28 -3.95 7.38
N ILE A 715 -21.00 -3.81 7.00
CA ILE A 715 -20.42 -2.56 6.52
C ILE A 715 -20.71 -2.34 5.03
N THR A 716 -20.48 -3.35 4.18
CA THR A 716 -20.53 -3.20 2.71
C THR A 716 -21.66 -3.94 2.02
N GLY A 717 -22.40 -4.79 2.72
CA GLY A 717 -23.37 -5.70 2.11
C GLY A 717 -22.71 -6.58 1.03
N ASP A 718 -23.36 -6.68 -0.12
CA ASP A 718 -22.90 -7.48 -1.27
C ASP A 718 -22.09 -6.66 -2.28
N LYS A 719 -21.70 -5.41 -1.95
CA LYS A 719 -20.99 -4.52 -2.87
C LYS A 719 -19.55 -4.95 -3.17
N ILE A 720 -18.90 -5.61 -2.21
CA ILE A 720 -17.54 -6.12 -2.34
C ILE A 720 -17.60 -7.65 -2.24
N PRO A 721 -17.00 -8.38 -3.20
CA PRO A 721 -16.97 -9.82 -3.15
C PRO A 721 -16.16 -10.31 -1.94
N VAL A 722 -16.68 -11.33 -1.26
CA VAL A 722 -16.03 -12.00 -0.12
C VAL A 722 -15.86 -13.48 -0.42
N LEU A 723 -14.62 -13.92 -0.58
CA LEU A 723 -14.28 -15.33 -0.80
C LEU A 723 -13.87 -16.01 0.51
N ALA A 724 -14.33 -17.24 0.70
CA ALA A 724 -13.89 -18.07 1.82
C ALA A 724 -12.54 -18.73 1.49
N TRP A 725 -11.58 -18.58 2.39
CA TRP A 725 -10.28 -19.23 2.33
C TRP A 725 -10.33 -20.55 3.09
N ALA A 726 -10.32 -21.64 2.35
CA ALA A 726 -10.37 -23.00 2.86
C ALA A 726 -8.96 -23.62 2.92
N THR A 727 -8.61 -24.13 4.10
CA THR A 727 -7.34 -24.82 4.37
C THR A 727 -7.57 -26.23 4.87
N GLY A 728 -6.60 -27.11 4.61
CA GLY A 728 -6.73 -28.54 4.86
C GLY A 728 -7.05 -29.34 3.59
N PHE A 729 -7.49 -30.59 3.78
CA PHE A 729 -7.91 -31.46 2.68
C PHE A 729 -9.35 -31.19 2.25
N ALA A 730 -9.63 -31.26 0.95
CA ALA A 730 -10.98 -31.09 0.39
C ALA A 730 -11.97 -32.13 0.94
N PHE A 731 -11.56 -33.40 1.10
CA PHE A 731 -12.43 -34.39 1.74
C PHE A 731 -12.72 -34.09 3.21
N SER A 732 -11.79 -33.51 3.95
CA SER A 732 -12.00 -33.13 5.35
C SER A 732 -12.92 -31.91 5.46
N PHE A 733 -12.84 -31.02 4.48
CA PHE A 733 -13.78 -29.91 4.32
C PHE A 733 -15.20 -30.42 4.04
N ILE A 734 -15.36 -31.36 3.10
CA ILE A 734 -16.63 -32.05 2.83
C ILE A 734 -17.14 -32.76 4.09
N ARG A 735 -16.28 -33.47 4.82
CA ARG A 735 -16.67 -34.16 6.05
C ARG A 735 -17.25 -33.19 7.07
N SER A 736 -16.57 -32.07 7.28
CA SER A 736 -16.88 -31.13 8.36
C SER A 736 -18.12 -30.29 8.07
N LEU A 737 -18.31 -29.84 6.81
CA LEU A 737 -19.31 -28.83 6.44
C LEU A 737 -20.21 -29.26 5.29
N GLY A 738 -19.85 -30.31 4.56
CA GLY A 738 -20.59 -30.82 3.40
C GLY A 738 -21.90 -31.51 3.75
N PRO A 739 -22.74 -31.78 2.74
CA PRO A 739 -24.02 -32.43 2.94
C PRO A 739 -23.85 -33.90 3.33
N GLU A 740 -24.82 -34.42 4.07
CA GLU A 740 -24.83 -35.82 4.52
C GLU A 740 -24.81 -36.83 3.37
N SER A 741 -25.40 -36.48 2.22
CA SER A 741 -25.38 -37.29 1.01
C SER A 741 -23.97 -37.53 0.45
N MET A 742 -22.99 -36.72 0.83
CA MET A 742 -21.57 -36.86 0.48
C MET A 742 -20.70 -37.26 1.68
N GLY A 743 -21.30 -37.78 2.75
CA GLY A 743 -20.59 -38.18 3.97
C GLY A 743 -20.24 -37.03 4.92
N GLY A 744 -20.72 -35.82 4.63
CA GLY A 744 -20.56 -34.65 5.50
C GLY A 744 -21.49 -34.66 6.70
N LEU A 745 -21.33 -33.67 7.59
CA LEU A 745 -22.17 -33.51 8.78
C LEU A 745 -23.42 -32.65 8.55
N GLY A 746 -23.53 -32.01 7.38
CA GLY A 746 -24.55 -31.01 7.08
C GLY A 746 -24.45 -29.76 7.98
N ASN A 747 -25.54 -29.01 8.09
CA ASN A 747 -25.59 -27.85 8.98
C ASN A 747 -25.75 -28.29 10.44
N MET A 748 -24.63 -28.66 11.08
CA MET A 748 -24.60 -29.05 12.49
C MET A 748 -25.09 -27.93 13.41
N GLY A 749 -24.85 -26.66 13.06
CA GLY A 749 -25.36 -25.51 13.80
C GLY A 749 -26.87 -25.57 13.99
N LYS A 750 -27.63 -25.75 12.90
CA LYS A 750 -29.09 -25.90 12.95
C LYS A 750 -29.54 -27.12 13.76
N LYS A 751 -28.82 -28.24 13.68
CA LYS A 751 -29.13 -29.45 14.46
C LYS A 751 -28.92 -29.22 15.95
N ILE A 752 -27.81 -28.58 16.32
CA ILE A 752 -27.50 -28.21 17.70
C ILE A 752 -28.55 -27.22 18.22
N ASP A 753 -28.87 -26.19 17.45
CA ASP A 753 -29.87 -25.18 17.84
C ASP A 753 -31.26 -25.82 18.09
N ALA A 754 -31.67 -26.74 17.22
CA ALA A 754 -32.94 -27.46 17.37
C ALA A 754 -32.96 -28.36 18.61
N GLU A 755 -31.87 -29.09 18.87
CA GLU A 755 -31.78 -29.98 20.03
C GLU A 755 -31.64 -29.20 21.35
N ALA A 756 -30.92 -28.08 21.33
CA ALA A 756 -30.77 -27.18 22.47
C ALA A 756 -32.13 -26.58 22.85
N ALA A 757 -32.90 -26.12 21.86
CA ALA A 757 -34.27 -25.66 22.04
C ALA A 757 -35.19 -26.76 22.58
N ARG A 758 -35.07 -28.01 22.10
CA ARG A 758 -35.85 -29.16 22.57
C ARG A 758 -35.58 -29.49 24.04
N LEU A 759 -34.33 -29.37 24.48
CA LEU A 759 -33.88 -29.69 25.83
C LEU A 759 -33.96 -28.50 26.80
N GLY A 760 -34.17 -27.28 26.30
CA GLY A 760 -34.22 -26.06 27.11
C GLY A 760 -32.84 -25.63 27.65
N VAL A 761 -31.77 -25.93 26.91
CA VAL A 761 -30.36 -25.65 27.26
C VAL A 761 -29.69 -24.78 26.20
N SER A 762 -28.50 -24.26 26.49
CA SER A 762 -27.73 -23.50 25.49
C SER A 762 -27.10 -24.43 24.41
N PRO A 763 -26.93 -23.96 23.16
CA PRO A 763 -26.20 -24.70 22.11
C PRO A 763 -24.80 -25.16 22.53
N GLU A 764 -24.12 -24.35 23.34
CA GLU A 764 -22.77 -24.60 23.86
C GLU A 764 -22.74 -25.83 24.79
N GLU A 765 -23.79 -26.06 25.59
CA GLU A 765 -23.85 -27.17 26.56
C GLU A 765 -23.98 -28.57 25.93
N ILE A 766 -24.54 -28.64 24.72
CA ILE A 766 -24.81 -29.92 24.04
C ILE A 766 -23.99 -30.11 22.76
N GLY A 767 -23.45 -29.04 22.18
CA GLY A 767 -22.80 -29.06 20.87
C GLY A 767 -21.69 -30.11 20.76
N ASP A 768 -20.75 -30.13 21.71
CA ASP A 768 -19.62 -31.07 21.68
C ASP A 768 -20.05 -32.51 21.93
N LYS A 769 -21.10 -32.73 22.74
CA LYS A 769 -21.67 -34.07 22.96
C LYS A 769 -22.30 -34.61 21.69
N MET A 770 -22.96 -33.76 20.90
CA MET A 770 -23.53 -34.16 19.62
C MET A 770 -22.45 -34.42 18.57
N PHE A 771 -21.38 -33.64 18.56
CA PHE A 771 -20.28 -33.83 17.61
C PHE A 771 -19.49 -35.13 17.85
N GLY A 772 -19.21 -35.47 19.12
CA GLY A 772 -18.44 -36.66 19.48
C GLY A 772 -19.22 -37.98 19.50
N GLN A 773 -20.53 -37.96 19.20
CA GLN A 773 -21.35 -39.18 19.16
C GLN A 773 -21.06 -39.98 17.89
N VAL A 774 -20.47 -41.16 18.09
CA VAL A 774 -20.21 -42.15 17.03
C VAL A 774 -21.06 -43.39 17.25
N ASN A 775 -21.63 -43.93 16.18
CA ASN A 775 -22.54 -45.08 16.22
C ASN A 775 -22.07 -46.25 15.35
N GLY A 776 -20.88 -46.17 14.75
CA GLY A 776 -20.36 -47.17 13.83
C GLY A 776 -20.93 -47.06 12.42
N SER A 777 -21.46 -45.89 12.06
CA SER A 777 -21.93 -45.62 10.69
C SER A 777 -20.76 -45.62 9.71
N VAL A 778 -21.02 -46.08 8.48
CA VAL A 778 -20.04 -46.04 7.40
C VAL A 778 -20.10 -44.67 6.71
N ILE A 779 -18.98 -43.95 6.72
CA ILE A 779 -18.83 -42.68 6.03
C ILE A 779 -18.37 -42.93 4.60
N LYS A 780 -19.06 -42.31 3.64
CA LYS A 780 -18.77 -42.40 2.20
C LYS A 780 -18.55 -40.99 1.66
N MET A 781 -17.34 -40.71 1.18
CA MET A 781 -16.98 -39.44 0.56
C MET A 781 -16.42 -39.67 -0.84
N PRO A 782 -16.52 -38.69 -1.77
CA PRO A 782 -15.94 -38.80 -3.10
C PRO A 782 -14.45 -39.15 -3.04
N GLY A 783 -14.04 -40.24 -3.69
CA GLY A 783 -12.65 -40.70 -3.81
C GLY A 783 -11.94 -41.14 -2.53
N VAL A 784 -12.58 -41.10 -1.36
CA VAL A 784 -11.97 -41.56 -0.10
C VAL A 784 -12.47 -42.96 0.25
N PRO A 785 -11.58 -43.91 0.60
CA PRO A 785 -12.00 -45.23 1.04
C PRO A 785 -12.96 -45.16 2.24
N GLU A 786 -13.96 -46.06 2.27
CA GLU A 786 -14.94 -46.11 3.34
C GLU A 786 -14.28 -46.35 4.70
N MET A 787 -14.73 -45.61 5.71
CA MET A 787 -14.32 -45.76 7.10
C MET A 787 -15.51 -45.62 8.04
N TYR A 788 -15.43 -46.24 9.21
CA TYR A 788 -16.43 -45.99 10.24
C TYR A 788 -16.25 -44.60 10.86
N ASP A 789 -17.35 -44.00 11.34
CA ASP A 789 -17.32 -42.70 12.03
C ASP A 789 -16.36 -42.66 13.24
N TYR A 790 -16.25 -43.74 14.00
CA TYR A 790 -15.30 -43.85 15.11
C TYR A 790 -13.83 -43.89 14.67
N GLU A 791 -13.52 -44.21 13.41
CA GLU A 791 -12.15 -44.22 12.91
C GLU A 791 -11.56 -42.80 12.79
N TYR A 792 -12.39 -41.74 12.86
CA TYR A 792 -11.97 -40.34 12.96
C TYR A 792 -11.39 -39.97 14.33
N TYR A 793 -11.49 -40.85 15.33
CA TYR A 793 -10.97 -40.65 16.68
C TYR A 793 -9.98 -41.78 17.05
N PRO A 794 -8.84 -41.91 16.32
CA PRO A 794 -7.88 -43.00 16.51
C PRO A 794 -7.11 -42.92 17.84
N GLN A 795 -7.13 -41.78 18.53
CA GLN A 795 -6.32 -41.52 19.71
C GLN A 795 -7.13 -40.92 20.86
N LYS A 796 -6.76 -41.26 22.10
CA LYS A 796 -7.13 -40.47 23.27
C LYS A 796 -6.29 -39.20 23.30
N LEU A 797 -6.94 -38.03 23.28
CA LEU A 797 -6.25 -36.75 23.36
C LEU A 797 -5.98 -36.32 24.81
N ALA A 798 -4.93 -35.53 24.98
CA ALA A 798 -4.56 -34.93 26.26
C ALA A 798 -5.35 -33.64 26.58
N PHE A 799 -6.20 -33.19 25.65
CA PHE A 799 -6.97 -31.95 25.72
C PHE A 799 -8.35 -32.12 25.04
N HIS A 800 -9.26 -31.19 25.29
CA HIS A 800 -10.59 -31.11 24.67
C HIS A 800 -10.67 -29.86 23.77
N VAL A 801 -11.31 -29.98 22.59
CA VAL A 801 -11.51 -28.87 21.65
C VAL A 801 -13.00 -28.61 21.46
N PRO A 802 -13.51 -27.39 21.73
CA PRO A 802 -14.92 -27.06 21.57
C PRO A 802 -15.29 -26.80 20.09
N ILE A 803 -15.22 -27.85 19.27
CA ILE A 803 -15.29 -27.77 17.81
C ILE A 803 -16.69 -27.46 17.27
N ALA A 804 -17.74 -27.77 18.03
CA ALA A 804 -19.12 -27.66 17.57
C ALA A 804 -19.52 -26.21 17.20
N MET A 805 -19.14 -25.24 18.02
CA MET A 805 -19.42 -23.82 17.76
C MET A 805 -18.60 -23.26 16.60
N VAL A 806 -17.36 -23.74 16.46
CA VAL A 806 -16.47 -23.37 15.34
C VAL A 806 -17.08 -23.81 14.00
N LEU A 807 -17.59 -25.04 13.92
CA LEU A 807 -18.24 -25.55 12.70
C LEU A 807 -19.58 -24.85 12.41
N ARG A 808 -20.34 -24.50 13.45
CA ARG A 808 -21.56 -23.67 13.31
C ARG A 808 -21.25 -22.33 12.65
N GLY A 809 -20.23 -21.62 13.15
CA GLY A 809 -19.78 -20.36 12.58
C GLY A 809 -19.25 -20.51 11.15
N ALA A 810 -18.43 -21.53 10.90
CA ALA A 810 -17.88 -21.81 9.58
C ALA A 810 -18.97 -22.03 8.51
N TYR A 811 -20.00 -22.82 8.82
CA TYR A 811 -21.11 -23.04 7.89
C TYR A 811 -21.81 -21.72 7.52
N SER A 812 -22.02 -20.84 8.51
CA SER A 812 -22.65 -19.52 8.30
C SER A 812 -21.78 -18.59 7.44
N LEU A 813 -20.45 -18.63 7.62
CA LEU A 813 -19.53 -17.88 6.77
C LEU A 813 -19.61 -18.37 5.32
N LEU A 814 -19.57 -19.68 5.11
CA LEU A 814 -19.65 -20.25 3.77
C LEU A 814 -20.97 -19.90 3.07
N GLU A 815 -22.07 -19.89 3.81
CA GLU A 815 -23.39 -19.49 3.29
C GLU A 815 -23.39 -18.04 2.78
N GLN A 816 -22.63 -17.14 3.42
CA GLN A 816 -22.53 -15.72 3.07
C GLN A 816 -21.39 -15.36 2.09
N SER A 817 -20.49 -16.30 1.79
CA SER A 817 -19.39 -16.09 0.83
C SER A 817 -19.86 -16.13 -0.63
N ASP A 818 -19.15 -15.43 -1.52
CA ASP A 818 -19.43 -15.38 -2.97
C ASP A 818 -18.71 -16.49 -3.77
N GLY A 819 -17.85 -17.26 -3.09
CA GLY A 819 -17.02 -18.30 -3.67
C GLY A 819 -15.96 -18.78 -2.70
N ILE A 820 -15.19 -19.77 -3.10
CA ILE A 820 -14.14 -20.40 -2.28
C ILE A 820 -12.82 -20.39 -3.01
N ILE A 821 -11.77 -20.10 -2.25
CA ILE A 821 -10.40 -20.44 -2.61
C ILE A 821 -9.90 -21.51 -1.63
N HIS A 822 -9.46 -22.64 -2.17
CA HIS A 822 -8.97 -23.77 -1.38
C HIS A 822 -7.47 -23.96 -1.62
N SER A 823 -6.70 -24.12 -0.54
CA SER A 823 -5.22 -24.20 -0.58
C SER A 823 -4.65 -25.57 -0.96
N THR A 824 -5.52 -26.54 -1.30
CA THR A 824 -5.09 -27.91 -1.64
C THR A 824 -4.81 -28.01 -3.14
N PRO A 825 -3.77 -28.74 -3.58
CA PRO A 825 -3.52 -28.97 -5.01
C PRO A 825 -4.46 -30.01 -5.62
N TYR A 826 -4.83 -29.77 -6.87
CA TYR A 826 -5.65 -30.70 -7.65
C TYR A 826 -4.99 -32.08 -7.79
N GLU A 827 -3.66 -32.11 -7.87
CA GLU A 827 -2.86 -33.31 -8.05
C GLU A 827 -2.81 -34.23 -6.82
N LEU A 828 -3.20 -33.72 -5.64
CA LEU A 828 -3.24 -34.50 -4.41
C LEU A 828 -4.57 -35.25 -4.25
N GLU A 829 -5.70 -34.59 -4.52
CA GLU A 829 -7.03 -35.13 -4.16
C GLU A 829 -8.13 -34.75 -5.16
N LYS A 830 -7.88 -35.07 -6.43
CA LYS A 830 -8.77 -34.76 -7.57
C LYS A 830 -10.26 -35.07 -7.33
N GLU A 831 -10.60 -36.31 -7.00
CA GLU A 831 -12.01 -36.72 -6.84
C GLU A 831 -12.73 -35.99 -5.68
N PRO A 832 -12.14 -35.87 -4.48
CA PRO A 832 -12.65 -34.97 -3.43
C PRO A 832 -12.89 -33.53 -3.91
N ILE A 833 -11.97 -32.95 -4.69
CA ILE A 833 -12.11 -31.58 -5.20
C ILE A 833 -13.25 -31.47 -6.21
N GLU A 834 -13.43 -32.45 -7.10
CA GLU A 834 -14.55 -32.50 -8.03
C GLU A 834 -15.89 -32.58 -7.26
N GLY A 835 -15.95 -33.38 -6.20
CA GLY A 835 -17.09 -33.43 -5.29
C GLY A 835 -17.36 -32.10 -4.59
N LEU A 836 -16.31 -31.39 -4.17
CA LEU A 836 -16.39 -30.05 -3.59
C LEU A 836 -16.94 -29.03 -4.61
N LYS A 837 -16.39 -29.01 -5.83
CA LYS A 837 -16.88 -28.15 -6.93
C LYS A 837 -18.36 -28.43 -7.22
N GLN A 838 -18.76 -29.70 -7.28
CA GLN A 838 -20.15 -30.09 -7.50
C GLN A 838 -21.07 -29.65 -6.35
N TRP A 839 -20.64 -29.80 -5.11
CA TRP A 839 -21.40 -29.33 -3.94
C TRP A 839 -21.70 -27.84 -4.04
N PHE A 840 -20.68 -27.00 -4.25
CA PHE A 840 -20.83 -25.55 -4.29
C PHE A 840 -21.60 -25.05 -5.50
N ASN A 841 -21.47 -25.71 -6.65
CA ASN A 841 -22.29 -25.43 -7.82
C ASN A 841 -23.79 -25.67 -7.51
N ASN A 842 -24.11 -26.79 -6.85
CA ASN A 842 -25.48 -27.07 -6.41
C ASN A 842 -25.91 -26.15 -5.25
N TRP A 843 -24.95 -25.67 -4.46
CA TRP A 843 -25.17 -24.83 -3.29
C TRP A 843 -25.03 -23.34 -3.63
N GLY A 844 -26.04 -22.83 -4.33
CA GLY A 844 -26.12 -21.40 -4.66
C GLY A 844 -25.23 -20.98 -5.83
N ASN A 845 -24.78 -21.92 -6.68
CA ASN A 845 -23.97 -21.65 -7.87
C ASN A 845 -22.70 -20.85 -7.55
N LYS A 846 -21.99 -21.27 -6.49
CA LYS A 846 -20.75 -20.65 -6.02
C LYS A 846 -19.55 -21.33 -6.66
N ASP A 847 -18.55 -20.53 -7.04
CA ASP A 847 -17.31 -21.06 -7.62
C ASP A 847 -16.34 -21.55 -6.54
N VAL A 848 -15.58 -22.59 -6.87
CA VAL A 848 -14.51 -23.14 -6.04
C VAL A 848 -13.24 -23.18 -6.87
N HIS A 849 -12.23 -22.44 -6.41
CA HIS A 849 -10.92 -22.34 -7.03
C HIS A 849 -9.89 -23.02 -6.13
N VAL A 850 -9.08 -23.92 -6.67
CA VAL A 850 -8.03 -24.66 -5.94
C VAL A 850 -6.66 -24.12 -6.34
N ILE A 851 -5.99 -23.46 -5.40
CA ILE A 851 -4.77 -22.69 -5.63
C ILE A 851 -3.62 -23.29 -4.80
N GLY A 852 -3.57 -24.61 -4.66
CA GLY A 852 -2.46 -25.33 -4.02
C GLY A 852 -1.53 -25.97 -5.05
N PRO A 853 -0.29 -26.39 -4.71
CA PRO A 853 0.28 -26.32 -3.38
C PRO A 853 1.00 -24.97 -3.22
N LEU A 854 0.74 -24.28 -2.12
CA LEU A 854 1.40 -23.01 -1.79
C LEU A 854 2.68 -23.32 -1.00
N LEU A 855 3.68 -23.84 -1.72
CA LEU A 855 5.02 -24.10 -1.20
C LEU A 855 5.96 -23.00 -1.71
N PRO A 856 6.84 -22.42 -0.88
CA PRO A 856 7.68 -21.29 -1.29
C PRO A 856 8.64 -21.61 -2.46
N ASP A 857 9.02 -20.64 -3.29
CA ASP A 857 10.06 -20.78 -4.33
C ASP A 857 11.43 -21.09 -3.71
N THR A 858 11.64 -20.59 -2.50
CA THR A 858 12.82 -20.85 -1.66
C THR A 858 12.73 -22.17 -0.88
N PHE A 859 11.69 -22.97 -1.12
CA PHE A 859 11.49 -24.25 -0.46
C PHE A 859 12.70 -25.16 -0.69
N GLY A 860 13.41 -25.40 0.41
CA GLY A 860 14.66 -26.16 0.44
C GLY A 860 15.96 -25.38 0.20
N LYS A 861 15.91 -24.05 0.17
CA LYS A 861 17.08 -23.17 0.04
C LYS A 861 17.18 -22.08 1.13
N ALA A 862 16.08 -21.74 1.80
CA ALA A 862 16.09 -20.70 2.82
C ALA A 862 16.70 -21.20 4.15
N GLU A 863 17.82 -20.61 4.56
CA GLU A 863 18.31 -20.67 5.93
C GLU A 863 17.36 -19.85 6.83
N GLN A 864 16.69 -20.50 7.78
CA GLN A 864 15.96 -19.81 8.85
C GLN A 864 16.93 -19.57 10.01
N SER A 865 17.25 -18.30 10.29
CA SER A 865 18.14 -17.91 11.39
C SER A 865 17.42 -17.94 12.74
N HIS A 866 17.32 -19.12 13.35
CA HIS A 866 16.81 -19.29 14.72
C HIS A 866 17.68 -20.28 15.52
N GLN A 867 17.67 -20.16 16.85
CA GLN A 867 18.37 -21.08 17.76
C GLN A 867 17.95 -22.54 17.48
N GLY A 868 18.93 -23.43 17.35
CA GLY A 868 18.73 -24.86 17.05
C GLY A 868 18.85 -25.23 15.56
N ALA A 869 18.78 -24.26 14.63
CA ALA A 869 18.93 -24.51 13.20
C ALA A 869 20.35 -25.02 12.84
N ASP A 870 21.38 -24.50 13.51
CA ASP A 870 22.78 -24.90 13.25
C ASP A 870 23.06 -26.35 13.66
N ALA A 871 22.56 -26.78 14.83
CA ALA A 871 22.72 -28.15 15.31
C ALA A 871 22.01 -29.16 14.39
N ILE A 872 20.82 -28.80 13.90
CA ILE A 872 20.07 -29.62 12.94
C ILE A 872 20.81 -29.70 11.60
N LYS A 873 21.35 -28.58 11.11
CA LYS A 873 22.16 -28.52 9.89
C LYS A 873 23.43 -29.36 10.01
N GLU A 874 24.17 -29.22 11.10
CA GLU A 874 25.37 -30.02 11.35
C GLU A 874 25.04 -31.50 11.44
N PHE A 875 23.99 -31.88 12.17
CA PHE A 875 23.53 -33.25 12.27
C PHE A 875 23.16 -33.83 10.89
N LEU A 876 22.37 -33.13 10.10
CA LEU A 876 21.94 -33.58 8.77
C LEU A 876 23.11 -33.75 7.81
N ASN A 877 24.07 -32.81 7.82
CA ASN A 877 25.29 -32.92 7.01
C ASN A 877 26.16 -34.11 7.46
N ASN A 878 26.30 -34.31 8.76
CA ASN A 878 27.04 -35.45 9.33
C ASN A 878 26.38 -36.79 8.96
N MET A 879 25.05 -36.88 9.06
CA MET A 879 24.31 -38.09 8.67
C MET A 879 24.38 -38.32 7.16
N LEU A 880 24.31 -37.27 6.33
CA LEU A 880 24.51 -37.42 4.88
C LEU A 880 25.89 -38.00 4.56
N GLN A 881 26.93 -37.54 5.25
CA GLN A 881 28.30 -38.01 5.04
C GLN A 881 28.51 -39.44 5.53
N LYS A 882 27.96 -39.81 6.68
CA LYS A 882 28.19 -41.12 7.32
C LYS A 882 27.26 -42.23 6.81
N GLU A 883 25.98 -41.90 6.65
CA GLU A 883 24.89 -42.85 6.39
C GLU A 883 24.32 -42.73 4.98
N GLY A 884 24.70 -41.67 4.24
CA GLY A 884 24.25 -41.42 2.87
C GLY A 884 22.90 -40.70 2.78
N ALA A 885 22.45 -40.51 1.54
CA ALA A 885 21.18 -39.86 1.25
C ALA A 885 19.98 -40.71 1.70
N GLN A 886 18.87 -40.05 2.05
CA GLN A 886 17.60 -40.71 2.39
C GLN A 886 17.69 -41.67 3.60
N SER A 887 18.62 -41.43 4.51
CA SER A 887 18.91 -42.26 5.69
C SER A 887 18.15 -41.81 6.94
N VAL A 888 17.79 -40.53 7.05
CA VAL A 888 17.23 -39.91 8.27
C VAL A 888 15.70 -40.00 8.29
N ILE A 889 15.11 -40.35 9.44
CA ILE A 889 13.68 -40.20 9.72
C ILE A 889 13.45 -38.90 10.50
N TYR A 890 12.69 -37.98 9.93
CA TYR A 890 12.19 -36.82 10.67
C TYR A 890 10.86 -37.19 11.35
N ILE A 891 10.68 -36.79 12.61
CA ILE A 891 9.53 -37.13 13.45
C ILE A 891 8.93 -35.83 13.97
N SER A 892 7.67 -35.56 13.64
CA SER A 892 6.93 -34.39 14.16
C SER A 892 5.42 -34.59 14.16
N PHE A 893 4.78 -34.27 15.28
CA PHE A 893 3.33 -34.29 15.45
C PHE A 893 2.70 -32.89 15.37
N GLY A 894 3.42 -31.94 14.78
CA GLY A 894 3.02 -30.54 14.72
C GLY A 894 3.25 -29.81 16.04
N THR A 895 2.54 -28.70 16.24
CA THR A 895 2.73 -27.78 17.39
C THR A 895 1.78 -28.06 18.56
N VAL A 896 0.78 -28.94 18.37
CA VAL A 896 -0.29 -29.18 19.35
C VAL A 896 -0.33 -30.65 19.78
N PHE A 897 -0.42 -31.58 18.84
CA PHE A 897 -0.64 -33.00 19.16
C PHE A 897 0.60 -33.68 19.75
N TRP A 898 0.36 -34.65 20.62
CA TRP A 898 1.39 -35.52 21.21
C TRP A 898 0.76 -36.84 21.66
N PRO A 899 1.43 -38.00 21.49
CA PRO A 899 0.91 -39.27 22.00
C PRO A 899 0.68 -39.25 23.50
N ALA A 900 -0.52 -39.61 23.94
CA ALA A 900 -0.85 -39.68 25.37
C ALA A 900 -0.09 -40.81 26.09
N GLU A 901 0.21 -41.91 25.38
CA GLU A 901 1.01 -43.02 25.88
C GLU A 901 2.50 -42.81 25.59
N THR A 902 3.24 -42.31 26.59
CA THR A 902 4.66 -41.98 26.47
C THR A 902 5.51 -43.21 26.09
N LYS A 903 5.12 -44.41 26.51
CA LYS A 903 5.89 -45.63 26.21
C LYS A 903 6.01 -45.92 24.72
N TYR A 904 5.03 -45.51 23.90
CA TYR A 904 5.12 -45.70 22.45
C TYR A 904 6.23 -44.87 21.82
N ILE A 905 6.47 -43.65 22.33
CA ILE A 905 7.60 -42.81 21.91
C ILE A 905 8.92 -43.41 22.38
N GLU A 906 8.99 -43.89 23.62
CA GLU A 906 10.19 -44.56 24.14
C GLU A 906 10.58 -45.75 23.26
N GLU A 907 9.63 -46.61 22.93
CA GLU A 907 9.85 -47.78 22.06
C GLU A 907 10.23 -47.37 20.65
N LEU A 908 9.57 -46.35 20.06
CA LEU A 908 9.95 -45.82 18.75
C LEU A 908 11.42 -45.43 18.72
N LEU A 909 11.87 -44.59 19.66
CA LEU A 909 13.25 -44.09 19.65
C LEU A 909 14.26 -45.21 19.92
N LYS A 910 13.97 -46.11 20.87
CA LYS A 910 14.84 -47.27 21.16
C LYS A 910 14.96 -48.20 19.96
N ILE A 911 13.88 -48.46 19.24
CA ILE A 911 13.92 -49.30 18.03
C ILE A 911 14.73 -48.63 16.92
N LEU A 912 14.63 -47.31 16.75
CA LEU A 912 15.45 -46.58 15.77
C LEU A 912 16.94 -46.67 16.13
N ILE A 913 17.29 -46.58 17.42
CA ILE A 913 18.67 -46.78 17.90
C ILE A 913 19.13 -48.23 17.65
N GLU A 914 18.32 -49.23 18.02
CA GLU A 914 18.57 -50.67 17.82
C GLU A 914 18.83 -50.99 16.33
N LYS A 915 17.98 -50.48 15.44
CA LYS A 915 18.03 -50.66 13.99
C LYS A 915 19.05 -49.75 13.30
N ARG A 916 19.76 -48.90 14.04
CA ARG A 916 20.68 -47.87 13.54
C ARG A 916 20.06 -47.02 12.43
N VAL A 917 18.92 -46.43 12.72
CA VAL A 917 18.23 -45.50 11.83
C VAL A 917 18.45 -44.10 12.36
N PRO A 918 19.16 -43.21 11.65
CA PRO A 918 19.29 -41.83 12.06
C PRO A 918 17.93 -41.12 12.15
N PHE A 919 17.73 -40.28 13.16
CA PHE A 919 16.47 -39.55 13.31
C PHE A 919 16.61 -38.17 13.93
N ILE A 920 15.63 -37.32 13.62
CA ILE A 920 15.40 -36.04 14.29
C ILE A 920 13.96 -36.06 14.82
N MET A 921 13.77 -35.80 16.10
CA MET A 921 12.44 -35.69 16.71
C MET A 921 12.17 -34.27 17.19
N SER A 922 11.15 -33.64 16.58
CA SER A 922 10.61 -32.37 17.03
C SER A 922 9.58 -32.59 18.14
N HIS A 923 9.68 -31.82 19.23
CA HIS A 923 8.80 -31.92 20.40
C HIS A 923 8.29 -30.55 20.88
N ALA A 924 7.79 -29.75 19.93
CA ALA A 924 7.24 -28.41 20.17
C ALA A 924 5.90 -28.40 20.92
N SER A 925 5.20 -29.54 21.00
CA SER A 925 3.91 -29.63 21.69
C SER A 925 4.05 -29.31 23.18
N PRO A 926 3.13 -28.52 23.77
CA PRO A 926 3.12 -28.28 25.22
C PRO A 926 2.83 -29.55 26.03
N PHE A 927 2.34 -30.62 25.39
CA PHE A 927 2.07 -31.91 26.02
C PHE A 927 3.25 -32.89 25.89
N ALA A 928 4.34 -32.49 25.23
CA ALA A 928 5.49 -33.35 25.03
C ALA A 928 6.14 -33.75 26.35
N LYS A 929 6.30 -35.07 26.56
CA LYS A 929 6.97 -35.65 27.72
C LYS A 929 8.05 -36.60 27.26
N ILE A 930 9.30 -36.23 27.46
CA ILE A 930 10.47 -37.04 27.15
C ILE A 930 11.23 -37.30 28.46
N PRO A 931 11.33 -38.55 28.94
CA PRO A 931 12.12 -38.88 30.13
C PRO A 931 13.60 -38.50 29.95
N GLU A 932 14.24 -37.97 30.98
CA GLU A 932 15.65 -37.56 30.94
C GLU A 932 16.59 -38.70 30.56
N GLY A 933 16.36 -39.91 31.10
CA GLY A 933 17.12 -41.11 30.74
C GLY A 933 17.02 -41.47 29.26
N LEU A 934 15.86 -41.26 28.62
CA LEU A 934 15.70 -41.48 27.19
C LEU A 934 16.45 -40.40 26.38
N ALA A 935 16.40 -39.13 26.82
CA ALA A 935 17.11 -38.05 26.14
C ALA A 935 18.64 -38.28 26.14
N GLU A 936 19.20 -38.74 27.27
CA GLU A 936 20.61 -39.12 27.36
C GLU A 936 20.93 -40.36 26.50
N GLU A 937 20.05 -41.36 26.44
CA GLU A 937 20.21 -42.54 25.56
C GLU A 937 20.24 -42.13 24.07
N VAL A 938 19.32 -41.24 23.66
CA VAL A 938 19.27 -40.68 22.30
C VAL A 938 20.57 -39.94 21.98
N LYS A 939 21.03 -39.08 22.89
CA LYS A 939 22.27 -38.32 22.71
C LYS A 939 23.50 -39.24 22.64
N ALA A 940 23.57 -40.26 23.50
CA ALA A 940 24.66 -41.23 23.53
C ALA A 940 24.72 -42.10 22.27
N SER A 941 23.59 -42.31 21.58
CA SER A 941 23.54 -43.07 20.32
C SER A 941 24.33 -42.42 19.18
N GLY A 942 24.49 -41.09 19.21
CA GLY A 942 25.14 -40.30 18.16
C GLY A 942 24.39 -40.24 16.81
N ILE A 943 23.20 -40.85 16.72
CA ILE A 943 22.37 -40.92 15.51
C ILE A 943 20.96 -40.37 15.72
N GLY A 944 20.67 -39.80 16.90
CA GLY A 944 19.40 -39.18 17.21
C GLY A 944 19.57 -37.75 17.70
N LEU A 945 18.67 -36.86 17.28
CA LEU A 945 18.62 -35.47 17.73
C LEU A 945 17.20 -35.12 18.20
N LEU A 946 17.08 -34.62 19.43
CA LEU A 946 15.82 -34.09 19.98
C LEU A 946 15.84 -32.56 19.87
N SER A 947 14.74 -31.97 19.41
CA SER A 947 14.61 -30.51 19.35
C SER A 947 13.21 -30.04 19.70
N SER A 948 13.09 -29.01 20.53
CA SER A 948 11.81 -28.35 20.82
C SER A 948 11.34 -27.46 19.66
N TRP A 949 12.22 -27.11 18.72
CA TRP A 949 11.88 -26.37 17.52
C TRP A 949 12.71 -26.83 16.33
N SER A 950 12.06 -27.07 15.19
CA SER A 950 12.71 -27.64 14.00
C SER A 950 12.37 -26.85 12.74
N PRO A 951 13.35 -26.44 11.91
CA PRO A 951 13.09 -25.82 10.61
C PRO A 951 12.62 -26.90 9.63
N GLN A 952 11.36 -27.30 9.75
CA GLN A 952 10.78 -28.47 9.07
C GLN A 952 10.99 -28.46 7.56
N GLN A 953 10.79 -27.32 6.89
CA GLN A 953 11.01 -27.17 5.45
C GLN A 953 12.46 -27.52 5.06
N TYR A 954 13.43 -27.04 5.85
CA TYR A 954 14.84 -27.32 5.62
C TYR A 954 15.13 -28.81 5.82
N ILE A 955 14.66 -29.41 6.91
CA ILE A 955 14.85 -30.84 7.18
C ILE A 955 14.27 -31.68 6.02
N LEU A 956 13.02 -31.41 5.62
CA LEU A 956 12.35 -32.19 4.56
C LEU A 956 13.01 -32.01 3.19
N SER A 957 13.66 -30.88 2.93
CA SER A 957 14.42 -30.65 1.70
C SER A 957 15.81 -31.25 1.68
N HIS A 958 16.37 -31.57 2.85
CA HIS A 958 17.75 -31.99 2.96
C HIS A 958 17.95 -33.39 2.35
N PRO A 959 19.00 -33.63 1.54
CA PRO A 959 19.22 -34.92 0.88
C PRO A 959 19.34 -36.13 1.84
N ALA A 960 19.76 -35.90 3.09
CA ALA A 960 19.80 -36.95 4.12
C ALA A 960 18.41 -37.46 4.52
N THR A 961 17.37 -36.65 4.38
CA THR A 961 16.03 -36.98 4.87
C THR A 961 15.36 -38.01 3.99
N GLY A 962 15.07 -39.16 4.59
CA GLY A 962 14.47 -40.31 3.93
C GLY A 962 12.97 -40.41 4.17
N TRP A 963 12.50 -40.16 5.39
CA TRP A 963 11.11 -40.40 5.77
C TRP A 963 10.61 -39.32 6.71
N PHE A 964 9.30 -39.08 6.69
CA PHE A 964 8.63 -38.21 7.64
C PHE A 964 7.58 -38.97 8.44
N LEU A 965 7.84 -39.23 9.72
CA LEU A 965 6.84 -39.69 10.66
C LEU A 965 6.02 -38.50 11.14
N THR A 966 4.74 -38.52 10.82
CA THR A 966 3.86 -37.37 10.98
C THR A 966 2.46 -37.73 11.44
N HIS A 967 1.86 -36.81 12.19
CA HIS A 967 0.43 -36.78 12.45
C HIS A 967 -0.45 -36.58 11.21
N CYS A 968 0.10 -36.36 10.01
CA CYS A 968 -0.64 -36.18 8.76
C CYS A 968 -1.45 -34.88 8.64
N GLY A 969 -1.09 -33.83 9.37
CA GLY A 969 -1.64 -32.50 9.11
C GLY A 969 -1.30 -32.02 7.70
N HIS A 970 -2.29 -31.43 7.01
CA HIS A 970 -2.22 -31.09 5.58
C HIS A 970 -0.96 -30.35 5.15
N ASN A 971 -0.56 -29.27 5.85
CA ASN A 971 0.65 -28.52 5.53
C ASN A 971 1.92 -29.38 5.57
N GLY A 972 2.08 -30.23 6.60
CA GLY A 972 3.26 -31.11 6.70
C GLY A 972 3.29 -32.20 5.62
N VAL A 973 2.12 -32.66 5.18
CA VAL A 973 1.98 -33.58 4.05
C VAL A 973 2.42 -32.90 2.75
N LEU A 974 1.93 -31.69 2.48
CA LEU A 974 2.34 -30.92 1.29
C LEU A 974 3.85 -30.67 1.28
N GLU A 975 4.45 -30.34 2.42
CA GLU A 975 5.88 -30.09 2.52
C GLU A 975 6.74 -31.33 2.27
N ALA A 976 6.32 -32.49 2.79
CA ALA A 976 7.04 -33.73 2.58
C ALA A 976 6.92 -34.21 1.14
N LEU A 977 5.71 -34.23 0.59
CA LEU A 977 5.47 -34.66 -0.79
C LEU A 977 6.03 -33.67 -1.82
N GLY A 978 6.04 -32.37 -1.51
CA GLY A 978 6.75 -31.35 -2.30
C GLY A 978 8.27 -31.55 -2.35
N ASN A 979 8.86 -32.27 -1.38
CA ASN A 979 10.25 -32.73 -1.43
C ASN A 979 10.41 -34.17 -1.92
N GLY A 980 9.30 -34.88 -2.15
CA GLY A 980 9.27 -36.29 -2.53
C GLY A 980 9.73 -37.22 -1.40
N VAL A 981 9.45 -36.82 -0.15
CA VAL A 981 9.70 -37.60 1.08
C VAL A 981 8.43 -38.38 1.42
N PRO A 982 8.47 -39.73 1.45
CA PRO A 982 7.34 -40.56 1.86
C PRO A 982 7.09 -40.49 3.37
N LEU A 983 5.89 -40.91 3.78
CA LEU A 983 5.35 -40.66 5.12
C LEU A 983 5.22 -41.95 5.94
N ILE A 984 5.36 -41.81 7.27
CA ILE A 984 4.88 -42.77 8.26
C ILE A 984 3.75 -42.07 9.04
N ALA A 985 2.52 -42.54 8.88
CA ALA A 985 1.33 -41.86 9.34
C ALA A 985 0.94 -42.31 10.75
N TRP A 986 0.82 -41.35 11.66
CA TRP A 986 0.38 -41.55 13.05
C TRP A 986 -0.70 -40.49 13.41
N PRO A 987 -1.92 -40.63 12.88
CA PRO A 987 -2.97 -39.61 13.01
C PRO A 987 -3.56 -39.52 14.42
N PHE A 988 -4.08 -38.34 14.79
CA PHE A 988 -4.75 -38.07 16.08
C PHE A 988 -6.24 -37.76 15.94
N GLU A 989 -6.59 -36.67 15.25
CA GLU A 989 -7.97 -36.18 15.10
C GLU A 989 -8.08 -35.20 13.92
N ALA A 990 -9.22 -34.53 13.77
CA ALA A 990 -9.53 -33.58 12.71
C ALA A 990 -9.43 -34.21 11.31
N ASP A 991 -8.64 -33.61 10.42
CA ASP A 991 -8.41 -34.06 9.04
C ASP A 991 -7.41 -35.22 8.92
N GLN A 992 -6.71 -35.56 10.00
CA GLN A 992 -5.56 -36.46 9.98
C GLN A 992 -5.93 -37.93 9.72
N PRO A 993 -6.97 -38.52 10.35
CA PRO A 993 -7.30 -39.93 10.13
C PRO A 993 -7.70 -40.27 8.69
N PRO A 994 -8.62 -39.53 8.03
CA PRO A 994 -8.93 -39.81 6.63
C PRO A 994 -7.72 -39.49 5.72
N ALA A 995 -6.88 -38.51 6.07
CA ALA A 995 -5.65 -38.25 5.33
C ALA A 995 -4.67 -39.43 5.39
N ALA A 996 -4.45 -40.02 6.57
CA ALA A 996 -3.58 -41.19 6.73
C ALA A 996 -4.08 -42.39 5.88
N LEU A 997 -5.40 -42.59 5.86
CA LEU A 997 -6.04 -43.60 5.02
C LEU A 997 -5.84 -43.33 3.53
N TYR A 998 -6.10 -42.08 3.10
CA TYR A 998 -5.99 -41.67 1.70
C TYR A 998 -4.54 -41.75 1.19
N LEU A 999 -3.58 -41.25 1.97
CA LEU A 999 -2.15 -41.25 1.64
C LEU A 999 -1.57 -42.67 1.54
N SER A 1000 -2.07 -43.60 2.37
CA SER A 1000 -1.57 -44.98 2.40
C SER A 1000 -2.27 -45.90 1.38
N GLN A 1001 -3.58 -45.77 1.19
CA GLN A 1001 -4.36 -46.69 0.33
C GLN A 1001 -4.58 -46.17 -1.09
N VAL A 1002 -4.72 -44.86 -1.28
CA VAL A 1002 -5.05 -44.27 -2.59
C VAL A 1002 -3.77 -43.79 -3.27
N LEU A 1003 -3.02 -42.91 -2.62
CA LEU A 1003 -1.80 -42.33 -3.21
C LEU A 1003 -0.59 -43.26 -3.08
N ASN A 1004 -0.63 -44.23 -2.17
CA ASN A 1004 0.46 -45.17 -1.90
C ASN A 1004 1.80 -44.45 -1.71
N VAL A 1005 1.81 -43.45 -0.81
CA VAL A 1005 3.00 -42.65 -0.42
C VAL A 1005 3.29 -42.70 1.08
N ALA A 1006 2.46 -43.43 1.84
CA ALA A 1006 2.55 -43.52 3.28
C ALA A 1006 2.39 -44.96 3.80
N ILE A 1007 2.95 -45.22 4.98
CA ILE A 1007 2.61 -46.39 5.80
C ILE A 1007 1.88 -45.89 7.05
N GLU A 1008 0.64 -46.34 7.27
CA GLU A 1008 -0.12 -46.01 8.47
C GLU A 1008 0.24 -46.94 9.62
N LEU A 1009 0.54 -46.37 10.79
CA LEU A 1009 0.68 -47.09 12.04
C LEU A 1009 -0.71 -47.34 12.64
N ILE A 1010 -1.04 -48.61 12.85
CA ILE A 1010 -2.35 -49.06 13.30
C ILE A 1010 -2.31 -49.40 14.78
N GLU A 1011 -1.26 -50.08 15.24
CA GLU A 1011 -1.14 -50.53 16.64
C GLU A 1011 -0.93 -49.36 17.60
N VAL A 1012 -0.53 -48.19 17.11
CA VAL A 1012 -0.39 -46.97 17.90
C VAL A 1012 -1.72 -46.33 18.32
N ARG A 1013 -2.86 -46.83 17.82
CA ARG A 1013 -4.20 -46.32 18.15
C ARG A 1013 -4.56 -46.59 19.62
N THR A 1014 -5.29 -45.67 20.24
CA THR A 1014 -5.64 -45.71 21.67
C THR A 1014 -7.10 -45.29 21.92
N GLY A 1015 -7.58 -45.52 23.14
CA GLY A 1015 -8.94 -45.15 23.55
C GLY A 1015 -10.03 -46.09 23.04
N GLU A 1016 -11.28 -45.85 23.47
CA GLU A 1016 -12.41 -46.75 23.16
C GLU A 1016 -12.72 -46.82 21.66
N ASN A 1017 -12.62 -45.69 20.96
CA ASN A 1017 -12.90 -45.62 19.53
C ASN A 1017 -11.74 -46.11 18.66
N GLY A 1018 -10.50 -45.76 19.01
CA GLY A 1018 -9.31 -46.14 18.23
C GLY A 1018 -9.04 -47.64 18.20
N LEU A 1019 -9.46 -48.38 19.23
CA LEU A 1019 -9.26 -49.84 19.34
C LEU A 1019 -10.37 -50.68 18.70
N LYS A 1020 -11.36 -50.05 18.05
CA LYS A 1020 -12.42 -50.76 17.31
C LYS A 1020 -11.90 -51.28 15.96
N PRO A 1021 -12.53 -52.32 15.38
CA PRO A 1021 -12.14 -52.85 14.07
C PRO A 1021 -12.15 -51.81 12.96
N LEU A 1022 -11.12 -51.78 12.12
CA LEU A 1022 -11.06 -50.85 11.00
C LEU A 1022 -11.87 -51.36 9.81
N LYS A 1023 -12.61 -50.49 9.12
CA LYS A 1023 -13.47 -50.87 7.99
C LYS A 1023 -12.73 -51.62 6.89
N ARG A 1024 -11.51 -51.17 6.57
CA ARG A 1024 -10.69 -51.71 5.47
C ARG A 1024 -10.10 -53.09 5.73
N SER A 1025 -9.81 -53.43 6.99
CA SER A 1025 -9.11 -54.68 7.35
C SER A 1025 -9.96 -55.64 8.18
N GLY A 1026 -11.02 -55.16 8.81
CA GLY A 1026 -11.81 -55.87 9.81
C GLY A 1026 -11.04 -56.19 11.11
N LYS A 1027 -9.79 -55.74 11.24
CA LYS A 1027 -8.94 -56.02 12.39
C LYS A 1027 -8.99 -54.87 13.39
N ALA A 1028 -9.15 -55.22 14.66
CA ALA A 1028 -9.02 -54.29 15.78
C ALA A 1028 -7.54 -54.16 16.17
N PRO A 1029 -7.00 -52.93 16.32
CA PRO A 1029 -5.70 -52.72 16.92
C PRO A 1029 -5.67 -53.24 18.35
N LYS A 1030 -4.52 -53.75 18.80
CA LYS A 1030 -4.34 -54.17 20.20
C LYS A 1030 -4.03 -53.00 21.11
N GLY A 1031 -3.31 -51.99 20.63
CA GLY A 1031 -2.92 -50.83 21.45
C GLY A 1031 -2.00 -51.21 22.62
N THR A 1032 -1.27 -52.31 22.53
CA THR A 1032 -0.30 -52.74 23.54
C THR A 1032 1.10 -52.32 23.14
N VAL A 1033 1.96 -52.03 24.10
CA VAL A 1033 3.37 -51.65 23.86
C VAL A 1033 4.06 -52.70 22.98
N GLU A 1034 3.84 -53.99 23.22
CA GLU A 1034 4.45 -55.08 22.46
C GLU A 1034 4.01 -55.11 20.99
N ALA A 1035 2.73 -54.80 20.72
CA ALA A 1035 2.18 -54.74 19.37
C ALA A 1035 2.73 -53.52 18.61
N VAL A 1036 2.79 -52.36 19.28
CA VAL A 1036 3.42 -51.14 18.74
C VAL A 1036 4.89 -51.39 18.42
N SER A 1037 5.64 -52.00 19.35
CA SER A 1037 7.05 -52.33 19.16
C SER A 1037 7.28 -53.32 18.00
N ALA A 1038 6.36 -54.26 17.76
CA ALA A 1038 6.42 -55.16 16.62
C ALA A 1038 6.13 -54.43 15.29
N GLU A 1039 5.07 -53.61 15.26
CA GLU A 1039 4.68 -52.82 14.09
C GLU A 1039 5.79 -51.85 13.69
N ILE A 1040 6.37 -51.10 14.64
CA ILE A 1040 7.44 -50.14 14.35
C ILE A 1040 8.66 -50.85 13.73
N ARG A 1041 9.04 -52.04 14.23
CA ARG A 1041 10.14 -52.82 13.63
C ARG A 1041 9.84 -53.21 12.19
N GLU A 1042 8.63 -53.71 11.92
CA GLU A 1042 8.19 -54.07 10.57
C GLU A 1042 8.20 -52.84 9.64
N VAL A 1043 7.70 -51.70 10.11
CA VAL A 1043 7.62 -50.47 9.33
C VAL A 1043 9.00 -49.92 9.03
N VAL A 1044 9.91 -49.91 9.99
CA VAL A 1044 11.31 -49.50 9.80
C VAL A 1044 11.99 -50.40 8.75
N ASP A 1045 11.77 -51.72 8.80
CA ASP A 1045 12.31 -52.65 7.80
C ASP A 1045 11.68 -52.42 6.42
N ALA A 1046 10.37 -52.18 6.37
CA ALA A 1046 9.65 -51.88 5.14
C ALA A 1046 10.12 -50.58 4.48
N CYS A 1047 10.46 -49.56 5.29
CA CYS A 1047 11.01 -48.27 4.84
C CYS A 1047 12.34 -48.43 4.10
N ARG A 1048 13.15 -49.43 4.47
CA ARG A 1048 14.44 -49.77 3.83
C ARG A 1048 14.30 -50.85 2.73
N GLY A 1049 13.15 -51.50 2.65
CA GLY A 1049 12.87 -52.59 1.72
C GLY A 1049 12.25 -52.15 0.37
N PRO A 1050 11.79 -53.12 -0.43
CA PRO A 1050 11.13 -52.87 -1.71
C PRO A 1050 9.89 -51.97 -1.61
N LYS A 1051 9.08 -52.15 -0.55
CA LYS A 1051 7.90 -51.30 -0.29
C LYS A 1051 8.30 -49.84 -0.14
N GLY A 1052 9.32 -49.54 0.65
CA GLY A 1052 9.83 -48.18 0.85
C GLY A 1052 10.30 -47.50 -0.45
N ARG A 1053 10.91 -48.27 -1.37
CA ARG A 1053 11.30 -47.74 -2.70
C ARG A 1053 10.09 -47.32 -3.53
N VAL A 1054 9.05 -48.14 -3.60
CA VAL A 1054 7.81 -47.83 -4.32
C VAL A 1054 7.13 -46.58 -3.74
N LEU A 1055 7.00 -46.49 -2.42
CA LEU A 1055 6.39 -45.33 -1.75
C LEU A 1055 7.16 -44.04 -2.06
N ARG A 1056 8.50 -44.12 -2.10
CA ARG A 1056 9.36 -42.99 -2.46
C ARG A 1056 9.23 -42.59 -3.92
N GLU A 1057 9.19 -43.55 -4.84
CA GLU A 1057 8.97 -43.28 -6.27
C GLU A 1057 7.64 -42.54 -6.50
N ASN A 1058 6.57 -42.95 -5.81
CA ASN A 1058 5.28 -42.28 -5.85
C ASN A 1058 5.33 -40.86 -5.25
N ALA A 1059 6.01 -40.68 -4.11
CA ALA A 1059 6.21 -39.35 -3.51
C ALA A 1059 7.00 -38.43 -4.45
N GLN A 1060 8.04 -38.94 -5.13
CA GLN A 1060 8.79 -38.19 -6.15
C GLN A 1060 7.95 -37.89 -7.39
N ALA A 1061 6.99 -38.75 -7.75
CA ALA A 1061 6.04 -38.45 -8.82
C ALA A 1061 5.09 -37.32 -8.43
N LEU A 1062 4.60 -37.28 -7.19
CA LEU A 1062 3.80 -36.17 -6.68
C LEU A 1062 4.60 -34.87 -6.60
N LYS A 1063 5.87 -34.91 -6.18
CA LYS A 1063 6.77 -33.74 -6.25
C LYS A 1063 6.78 -33.10 -7.62
N ARG A 1064 6.94 -33.90 -8.69
CA ARG A 1064 6.92 -33.39 -10.07
C ARG A 1064 5.57 -32.80 -10.46
N LYS A 1065 4.48 -33.46 -10.06
CA LYS A 1065 3.12 -32.96 -10.29
C LYS A 1065 2.86 -31.62 -9.59
N PHE A 1066 3.30 -31.48 -8.35
CA PHE A 1066 3.19 -30.24 -7.58
C PHE A 1066 3.98 -29.08 -8.20
N ALA A 1067 5.16 -29.36 -8.76
CA ALA A 1067 5.92 -28.36 -9.50
C ALA A 1067 5.14 -27.88 -10.74
N ASN A 1068 4.53 -28.81 -11.49
CA ASN A 1068 3.78 -28.50 -12.70
C ASN A 1068 2.48 -27.71 -12.44
N ALA A 1069 1.91 -27.77 -11.23
CA ALA A 1069 0.66 -27.10 -10.88
C ALA A 1069 0.72 -25.56 -11.03
N TRP A 1070 1.92 -24.98 -10.95
CA TRP A 1070 2.19 -23.54 -11.02
C TRP A 1070 2.91 -23.08 -12.29
N GLU A 1071 3.20 -24.01 -13.21
CA GLU A 1071 3.69 -23.68 -14.57
C GLU A 1071 2.59 -22.97 -15.37
N GLU A 1072 2.94 -22.42 -16.55
CA GLU A 1072 2.04 -21.58 -17.37
C GLU A 1072 0.65 -22.23 -17.63
N ASP A 1073 0.62 -23.54 -17.88
CA ASP A 1073 -0.59 -24.34 -18.11
C ASP A 1073 -1.09 -25.12 -16.87
N GLY A 1074 -0.50 -24.89 -15.70
CA GLY A 1074 -0.85 -25.57 -14.45
C GLY A 1074 -2.24 -25.22 -13.94
N GLU A 1075 -2.93 -26.19 -13.32
CA GLU A 1075 -4.31 -26.02 -12.84
C GLU A 1075 -4.44 -24.89 -11.79
N SER A 1076 -3.46 -24.76 -10.90
CA SER A 1076 -3.49 -23.75 -9.83
C SER A 1076 -3.27 -22.34 -10.36
N ARG A 1077 -2.43 -22.20 -11.42
CA ARG A 1077 -2.24 -20.93 -12.12
C ARG A 1077 -3.51 -20.54 -12.89
N LYS A 1078 -4.20 -21.50 -13.52
CA LYS A 1078 -5.49 -21.29 -14.19
C LYS A 1078 -6.59 -20.87 -13.21
N ASP A 1079 -6.77 -21.61 -12.11
CA ASP A 1079 -7.79 -21.28 -11.11
C ASP A 1079 -7.49 -19.91 -10.46
N LEU A 1080 -6.22 -19.54 -10.25
CA LEU A 1080 -5.85 -18.18 -9.82
C LEU A 1080 -6.19 -17.13 -10.88
N ALA A 1081 -5.86 -17.37 -12.15
CA ALA A 1081 -6.19 -16.43 -13.23
C ALA A 1081 -7.71 -16.21 -13.35
N ASP A 1082 -8.51 -17.26 -13.14
CA ASP A 1082 -9.97 -17.16 -13.12
C ASP A 1082 -10.48 -16.32 -11.94
N VAL A 1083 -9.89 -16.49 -10.74
CA VAL A 1083 -10.18 -15.62 -9.59
C VAL A 1083 -9.87 -14.16 -9.93
N LEU A 1084 -8.68 -13.89 -10.46
CA LEU A 1084 -8.26 -12.52 -10.76
C LEU A 1084 -9.14 -11.90 -11.83
N LYS A 1085 -9.42 -12.63 -12.92
CA LYS A 1085 -10.29 -12.18 -14.01
C LYS A 1085 -11.72 -11.90 -13.54
N LYS A 1086 -12.26 -12.72 -12.64
CA LYS A 1086 -13.64 -12.59 -12.18
C LYS A 1086 -13.81 -11.51 -11.12
N TYR A 1087 -12.91 -11.48 -10.12
CA TYR A 1087 -13.10 -10.68 -8.91
C TYR A 1087 -12.26 -9.41 -8.86
N VAL A 1088 -11.11 -9.36 -9.53
CA VAL A 1088 -10.20 -8.21 -9.54
C VAL A 1088 -9.54 -8.00 -10.92
N PRO A 1089 -10.33 -7.84 -12.01
CA PRO A 1089 -9.80 -7.78 -13.37
C PRO A 1089 -8.77 -6.66 -13.59
N GLN A 1090 -8.78 -5.62 -12.76
CA GLN A 1090 -7.80 -4.53 -12.80
C GLN A 1090 -6.35 -4.94 -12.49
N VAL A 1091 -6.14 -6.16 -11.97
CA VAL A 1091 -4.80 -6.75 -11.78
C VAL A 1091 -4.16 -7.17 -13.11
N LEU A 1092 -4.97 -7.48 -14.12
CA LEU A 1092 -4.52 -8.01 -15.43
C LEU A 1092 -4.23 -6.91 -16.48
N GLY A 1093 -4.48 -5.64 -16.13
CA GLY A 1093 -4.45 -4.48 -17.03
C GLY A 1093 -3.07 -3.89 -17.29
#